data_AF-A0A923WCF4-F1
#
_entry.id   AF-A0A923WCF4-F1
#
_cell.length_a   1.000
_cell.length_b   1.000
_cell.length_c   1.000
_cell.angle_alpha   90.00
_cell.angle_beta   90.00
_cell.angle_gamma   90.00
#
_symmetry.space_group_name_H-M   'P 1'
#
loop_
_entity.id
_entity.type
_entity.pdbx_description
1 polymer ?
#
loop_
_entity_poly.entity_id
_entity_poly.type
_entity_poly.pdbx_seq_one_letter_code
_entity_poly.pdbx_strand_id
1 'polypeptide(L)'
;MSTTPPDSPDSPDSPDSPDFPRAPTPAGDPPAASPAVTDSALVAGVRGAMRARGDAATSAADDQAATEASGAPFADTPPLPALIAICVLLRARTGHDFTYYKRDPVLRRIERRMVACRVPDLDAYAHYLAENAAEGDLLFHELLIGVTRFFRDPEAFAALAGYLPALLAAKAPDAVVRVWTPGCSTGEEAYSVAMLLLEALDEVPTARYLRMQLFATDIDPTAIGAARFGYYPATIAEDVSATRLARFFVVEGAGYRIRKELRDVVIFAVHDLNRDAPFTKLNLLCCRNLLIYLSAELQQSLLPVFHYALGPDGLLLLGPSENLHGHSELFSTLDPKWKLARRAETLPTLRTQVRFPFALAAPFPAMLPTFASPSAVPGRRDNVAFAERMQRMLLHRFGPPAVVIVPSGDILYIHGRTGRYLEPAAGLSGLNLLAMARPELSAQLSSAIHQAVQQQQDVVLDAVRVRAEDATDRLVRLAIRHLAEPEAPAGLLLVIFEDVPLPRKPRGGKGASALAPPDPARDAALDTLDRELQHTRFRLQTTIEDMEASLEELNSTNEELQSTNEELQSINEEAMTNKEEMLSINEALLHLNAQYLAKTEEMTDVANDIKNLLDATDIGVIFLDHDLIIKRFTPSITPIIPLLSTDIGRPITHFAATLRYEGLAADVQTVLDRLTPVETTMQVPSGEWYALRIVPYRTLDNYIRGAVITFTAVTARKHCEEELEERIRFTDTLQAAVREPVVVFDADLRVYFANRAFADLLAVADPAKLVGQPLAQLGGGFWNQPALREQLQRLLAPADADPAEPVAFDQLPLTVELPGRSPHRVLLYGRPLRHQTTGRALLGVEAVELIPATAA
;
A
#
# COMPACT_ATOMS: atom_id res chain seq x y z
N MET A 1 41.71 31.03 49.47
CA MET A 1 41.99 31.99 48.37
C MET A 1 40.65 32.18 47.66
N SER A 2 39.99 33.33 47.78
CA SER A 2 40.31 34.63 47.15
C SER A 2 40.13 34.54 45.63
N THR A 3 39.26 35.32 44.97
CA THR A 3 38.79 36.70 45.26
C THR A 3 37.25 36.90 45.28
N THR A 4 36.82 38.13 45.57
CA THR A 4 35.44 38.62 45.79
C THR A 4 34.96 39.60 44.68
N PRO A 5 33.68 40.09 44.66
CA PRO A 5 33.06 40.82 43.55
C PRO A 5 33.19 42.35 43.64
N PRO A 6 32.48 43.08 42.77
CA PRO A 6 31.48 44.10 43.17
C PRO A 6 30.18 43.98 42.33
N ASP A 7 29.05 44.68 42.52
CA ASP A 7 28.31 45.33 43.62
C ASP A 7 27.01 45.89 42.96
N SER A 8 26.02 46.34 43.75
CA SER A 8 24.84 47.11 43.28
C SER A 8 25.08 48.64 43.46
N PRO A 9 24.20 49.61 43.07
CA PRO A 9 22.74 49.68 43.24
C PRO A 9 22.02 50.03 41.88
N ASP A 10 20.78 50.53 41.72
CA ASP A 10 19.91 51.35 42.59
C ASP A 10 18.41 51.24 42.18
N SER A 11 17.52 51.90 42.93
CA SER A 11 16.10 52.14 42.56
C SER A 11 15.63 53.47 43.16
N PRO A 12 14.80 54.27 42.46
CA PRO A 12 13.37 54.26 42.81
C PRO A 12 12.40 54.66 41.65
N ASP A 13 11.18 55.04 42.04
CA ASP A 13 10.16 55.87 41.37
C ASP A 13 9.21 55.26 40.32
N SER A 14 7.95 55.15 40.77
CA SER A 14 6.70 55.39 40.01
C SER A 14 6.24 56.83 40.31
N PRO A 15 5.36 57.53 39.53
CA PRO A 15 4.23 56.96 38.79
C PRO A 15 3.97 57.57 37.38
N ASP A 16 3.00 57.01 36.63
CA ASP A 16 1.74 57.68 36.28
C ASP A 16 0.84 56.82 35.35
N SER A 17 -0.45 57.19 35.23
CA SER A 17 -1.43 56.59 34.29
C SER A 17 -1.60 57.47 33.04
N PRO A 18 -2.18 56.97 31.93
CA PRO A 18 -3.61 57.26 31.72
C PRO A 18 -4.46 56.24 30.92
N ASP A 19 -5.77 56.34 31.17
CA ASP A 19 -6.94 56.18 30.28
C ASP A 19 -7.19 54.97 29.37
N PHE A 20 -8.35 54.34 29.62
CA PHE A 20 -9.14 53.53 28.69
C PHE A 20 -9.94 54.38 27.69
N PRO A 21 -10.17 53.88 26.46
CA PRO A 21 -11.41 54.12 25.71
C PRO A 21 -12.45 53.01 25.96
N ARG A 22 -13.74 53.37 25.97
CA ARG A 22 -14.86 52.41 26.12
C ARG A 22 -15.39 51.91 24.77
N ALA A 23 -16.01 50.73 24.77
CA ALA A 23 -16.78 50.22 23.64
C ALA A 23 -18.12 50.95 23.46
N PRO A 24 -18.64 51.06 22.22
CA PRO A 24 -20.03 51.46 21.95
C PRO A 24 -20.99 50.26 21.93
N THR A 25 -22.26 50.50 22.25
CA THR A 25 -23.38 49.56 22.08
C THR A 25 -24.29 49.98 20.91
N PRO A 26 -25.10 49.07 20.32
CA PRO A 26 -25.74 49.29 19.02
C PRO A 26 -27.10 49.99 19.09
N ALA A 27 -27.51 50.63 17.99
CA ALA A 27 -28.88 51.07 17.72
C ALA A 27 -29.10 51.28 16.20
N GLY A 28 -30.28 50.91 15.68
CA GLY A 28 -30.76 51.37 14.36
C GLY A 28 -31.28 50.30 13.40
N ASP A 29 -32.61 50.19 13.32
CA ASP A 29 -33.43 49.52 12.29
C ASP A 29 -34.70 50.38 12.11
N PRO A 30 -35.48 50.28 11.01
CA PRO A 30 -35.15 50.15 9.59
C PRO A 30 -35.89 51.23 8.74
N PRO A 31 -35.80 51.21 7.40
CA PRO A 31 -37.03 51.07 6.59
C PRO A 31 -36.83 50.19 5.33
N ALA A 32 -37.73 49.31 4.87
CA ALA A 32 -39.19 49.36 4.66
C ALA A 32 -39.65 49.97 3.31
N ALA A 33 -39.85 49.11 2.30
CA ALA A 33 -40.71 49.36 1.13
C ALA A 33 -41.20 48.04 0.49
N SER A 34 -42.49 47.97 0.14
CA SER A 34 -43.14 46.94 -0.72
C SER A 34 -43.77 47.70 -1.92
N PRO A 35 -44.67 47.19 -2.81
CA PRO A 35 -45.55 45.99 -2.79
C PRO A 35 -45.45 45.17 -4.13
N ALA A 36 -46.37 44.33 -4.64
CA ALA A 36 -47.78 44.02 -4.32
C ALA A 36 -48.28 42.69 -4.98
N VAL A 37 -49.46 42.18 -4.56
CA VAL A 37 -50.53 41.52 -5.39
C VAL A 37 -50.18 40.15 -6.06
N THR A 38 -50.99 39.07 -6.11
CA THR A 38 -52.25 38.52 -5.49
C THR A 38 -52.32 37.02 -5.94
N ASP A 39 -53.04 36.05 -5.37
CA ASP A 39 -53.95 35.95 -4.22
C ASP A 39 -53.73 34.56 -3.51
N SER A 40 -54.62 33.73 -2.94
CA SER A 40 -56.10 33.62 -2.87
C SER A 40 -56.57 32.82 -1.63
N ALA A 41 -57.89 32.73 -1.44
CA ALA A 41 -58.60 31.89 -0.45
C ALA A 41 -58.89 30.47 -1.01
N LEU A 42 -59.32 29.43 -0.27
CA LEU A 42 -60.25 29.28 0.89
C LEU A 42 -59.69 28.30 1.97
N VAL A 43 -59.96 28.38 3.29
CA VAL A 43 -61.23 28.17 4.07
C VAL A 43 -61.78 26.73 3.93
N ALA A 44 -62.03 25.90 4.96
CA ALA A 44 -61.86 25.94 6.44
C ALA A 44 -61.55 24.50 6.95
N GLY A 45 -61.04 24.21 8.16
CA GLY A 45 -61.71 24.31 9.48
C GLY A 45 -62.03 22.90 10.04
N VAL A 46 -62.19 22.63 11.36
CA VAL A 46 -62.11 23.52 12.53
C VAL A 46 -61.90 22.72 13.85
N ARG A 47 -61.05 23.26 14.75
CA ARG A 47 -60.96 23.12 16.24
C ARG A 47 -61.02 21.76 16.98
N GLY A 48 -60.07 21.62 17.92
CA GLY A 48 -60.17 20.85 19.18
C GLY A 48 -58.79 20.61 19.80
N ALA A 49 -58.11 21.55 20.47
CA ALA A 49 -58.44 22.21 21.75
C ALA A 49 -58.49 21.19 22.93
N MET A 50 -57.88 21.40 24.12
CA MET A 50 -57.54 22.66 24.79
C MET A 50 -56.62 22.49 26.04
N ARG A 51 -55.70 23.44 26.29
CA ARG A 51 -54.95 23.73 27.57
C ARG A 51 -53.92 22.70 28.09
N ALA A 52 -52.97 23.04 28.98
CA ALA A 52 -52.21 24.29 29.23
C ALA A 52 -51.15 24.12 30.36
N ARG A 53 -49.95 24.74 30.22
CA ARG A 53 -48.85 24.87 31.21
C ARG A 53 -48.18 23.55 31.65
N GLY A 54 -46.92 23.51 32.05
CA GLY A 54 -45.87 24.55 32.03
C GLY A 54 -44.60 24.13 32.79
N ASP A 55 -43.48 24.77 32.45
CA ASP A 55 -42.16 24.80 33.14
C ASP A 55 -41.30 23.52 33.27
N ALA A 56 -39.98 23.77 33.24
CA ALA A 56 -38.85 22.98 33.75
C ALA A 56 -38.45 21.61 33.14
N ALA A 57 -37.30 21.64 32.44
CA ALA A 57 -36.15 20.73 32.52
C ALA A 57 -36.32 19.19 32.58
N THR A 58 -35.84 18.53 31.53
CA THR A 58 -35.28 17.16 31.52
C THR A 58 -33.94 17.21 30.76
N SER A 59 -32.81 16.62 31.14
CA SER A 59 -32.48 15.41 31.94
C SER A 59 -32.88 14.10 31.23
N ALA A 60 -31.98 13.59 30.40
CA ALA A 60 -32.15 12.31 29.71
C ALA A 60 -31.60 11.15 30.55
N ALA A 61 -32.52 10.37 31.15
CA ALA A 61 -32.28 9.05 31.70
C ALA A 61 -33.60 8.25 31.63
N ASP A 62 -33.48 6.93 31.62
CA ASP A 62 -34.56 5.93 31.71
C ASP A 62 -35.72 6.04 30.71
N ASP A 63 -35.64 5.23 29.65
CA ASP A 63 -36.78 4.37 29.29
C ASP A 63 -36.28 2.98 28.85
N GLN A 64 -36.50 1.98 29.71
CA GLN A 64 -36.19 0.56 29.48
C GLN A 64 -37.34 -0.33 30.01
N ALA A 65 -38.47 -0.38 29.32
CA ALA A 65 -39.46 -1.46 29.49
C ALA A 65 -40.39 -1.62 28.27
N ALA A 66 -40.70 -2.88 27.94
CA ALA A 66 -41.61 -3.32 26.87
C ALA A 66 -41.18 -2.93 25.42
N THR A 67 -41.33 -3.80 24.41
CA THR A 67 -42.21 -4.98 24.32
C THR A 67 -41.48 -6.20 23.76
N GLU A 68 -41.62 -7.37 24.39
CA GLU A 68 -41.25 -8.65 23.79
C GLU A 68 -42.34 -9.11 22.81
N ALA A 69 -41.97 -9.45 21.58
CA ALA A 69 -42.87 -10.12 20.63
C ALA A 69 -42.11 -10.94 19.56
N SER A 70 -41.80 -12.20 19.88
CA SER A 70 -41.62 -13.32 18.95
C SER A 70 -40.88 -13.07 17.62
N GLY A 71 -39.56 -13.28 17.60
CA GLY A 71 -38.77 -13.49 16.38
C GLY A 71 -37.64 -14.49 16.62
N ALA A 72 -37.58 -15.57 15.82
CA ALA A 72 -36.51 -16.57 15.88
C ALA A 72 -35.21 -16.03 15.25
N PRO A 73 -34.02 -16.59 15.58
CA PRO A 73 -32.75 -16.04 15.09
C PRO A 73 -32.61 -16.20 13.56
N PHE A 74 -32.40 -15.09 12.86
CA PHE A 74 -32.15 -15.08 11.43
C PHE A 74 -30.71 -15.50 11.14
N ALA A 75 -30.56 -16.59 10.39
CA ALA A 75 -29.34 -16.91 9.66
C ALA A 75 -29.41 -16.36 8.23
N ASP A 76 -28.25 -15.96 7.70
CA ASP A 76 -27.88 -15.82 6.28
C ASP A 76 -29.02 -15.74 5.24
N THR A 77 -29.72 -14.61 5.22
CA THR A 77 -30.39 -14.15 3.99
C THR A 77 -29.33 -13.56 3.05
N PRO A 78 -29.27 -13.87 1.76
CA PRO A 78 -28.29 -13.26 0.84
C PRO A 78 -28.42 -11.73 0.78
N PRO A 79 -27.40 -10.99 0.30
CA PRO A 79 -27.52 -9.55 0.12
C PRO A 79 -28.56 -9.22 -0.96
N LEU A 80 -29.34 -8.15 -0.75
CA LEU A 80 -30.17 -7.57 -1.81
C LEU A 80 -29.25 -7.13 -2.96
N PRO A 81 -29.56 -7.41 -4.24
CA PRO A 81 -28.70 -7.04 -5.37
C PRO A 81 -28.31 -5.56 -5.38
N ALA A 82 -29.27 -4.67 -5.06
CA ALA A 82 -29.05 -3.24 -4.90
C ALA A 82 -27.97 -2.88 -3.85
N LEU A 83 -27.91 -3.60 -2.72
CA LEU A 83 -26.89 -3.37 -1.68
C LEU A 83 -25.49 -3.74 -2.19
N ILE A 84 -25.37 -4.82 -2.97
CA ILE A 84 -24.09 -5.18 -3.61
C ILE A 84 -23.70 -4.09 -4.61
N ALA A 85 -24.64 -3.63 -5.45
CA ALA A 85 -24.40 -2.56 -6.41
C ALA A 85 -23.92 -1.26 -5.72
N ILE A 86 -24.55 -0.86 -4.62
CA ILE A 86 -24.14 0.30 -3.81
C ILE A 86 -22.73 0.12 -3.25
N CYS A 87 -22.39 -1.05 -2.70
CA CYS A 87 -21.03 -1.35 -2.21
C CYS A 87 -19.98 -1.34 -3.34
N VAL A 88 -20.32 -1.86 -4.53
CA VAL A 88 -19.42 -1.84 -5.70
C VAL A 88 -19.21 -0.41 -6.23
N LEU A 89 -20.26 0.41 -6.30
CA LEU A 89 -20.17 1.83 -6.69
C LEU A 89 -19.34 2.64 -5.69
N LEU A 90 -19.55 2.43 -4.38
CA LEU A 90 -18.73 3.00 -3.31
C LEU A 90 -17.27 2.59 -3.43
N ARG A 91 -16.98 1.31 -3.65
CA ARG A 91 -15.61 0.78 -3.79
C ARG A 91 -14.93 1.33 -5.04
N ALA A 92 -15.63 1.43 -6.17
CA ALA A 92 -15.10 2.01 -7.40
C ALA A 92 -14.76 3.50 -7.25
N ARG A 93 -15.49 4.24 -6.39
CA ARG A 93 -15.22 5.65 -6.10
C ARG A 93 -14.13 5.88 -5.06
N THR A 94 -14.21 5.17 -3.93
CA THR A 94 -13.43 5.47 -2.71
C THR A 94 -12.23 4.55 -2.51
N GLY A 95 -12.19 3.40 -3.19
CA GLY A 95 -11.19 2.35 -2.99
C GLY A 95 -11.39 1.49 -1.73
N HIS A 96 -12.47 1.72 -0.96
CA HIS A 96 -12.80 1.01 0.28
C HIS A 96 -13.96 0.02 0.06
N ASP A 97 -13.88 -1.16 0.68
CA ASP A 97 -14.90 -2.21 0.52
C ASP A 97 -15.76 -2.39 1.77
N PHE A 98 -17.05 -2.08 1.65
CA PHE A 98 -18.05 -2.21 2.71
C PHE A 98 -18.83 -3.54 2.68
N THR A 99 -18.53 -4.46 1.75
CA THR A 99 -19.22 -5.75 1.60
C THR A 99 -19.12 -6.63 2.85
N TYR A 100 -18.01 -6.51 3.59
CA TYR A 100 -17.74 -7.26 4.83
C TYR A 100 -18.00 -6.44 6.12
N TYR A 101 -18.76 -5.35 6.03
CA TYR A 101 -19.28 -4.65 7.19
C TYR A 101 -20.65 -5.21 7.60
N LYS A 102 -21.05 -5.00 8.85
CA LYS A 102 -22.36 -5.44 9.34
C LYS A 102 -23.49 -4.75 8.57
N ARG A 103 -24.41 -5.56 8.03
CA ARG A 103 -25.43 -5.12 7.07
C ARG A 103 -26.41 -4.12 7.66
N ASP A 104 -26.98 -4.36 8.84
CA ASP A 104 -28.03 -3.47 9.38
C ASP A 104 -27.50 -2.06 9.73
N PRO A 105 -26.30 -1.89 10.33
CA PRO A 105 -25.68 -0.57 10.47
C PRO A 105 -25.42 0.16 9.15
N VAL A 106 -25.03 -0.56 8.10
CA VAL A 106 -24.79 -0.01 6.75
C VAL A 106 -26.10 0.39 6.08
N LEU A 107 -27.10 -0.50 6.06
CA LEU A 107 -28.44 -0.26 5.51
C LEU A 107 -29.10 0.95 6.17
N ARG A 108 -29.08 1.05 7.51
CA ARG A 108 -29.68 2.19 8.25
C ARG A 108 -28.98 3.53 8.01
N ARG A 109 -27.79 3.52 7.39
CA ARG A 109 -27.05 4.72 6.94
C ARG A 109 -27.34 5.05 5.47
N ILE A 110 -27.46 4.03 4.62
CA ILE A 110 -27.99 4.17 3.25
C ILE A 110 -29.42 4.74 3.29
N GLU A 111 -30.30 4.20 4.13
CA GLU A 111 -31.69 4.67 4.33
C GLU A 111 -31.76 6.16 4.69
N ARG A 112 -30.82 6.67 5.50
CA ARG A 112 -30.75 8.10 5.84
C ARG A 112 -30.38 8.96 4.62
N ARG A 113 -29.43 8.50 3.80
CA ARG A 113 -29.07 9.16 2.54
C ARG A 113 -30.23 9.12 1.55
N MET A 114 -30.93 7.98 1.43
CA MET A 114 -32.15 7.85 0.63
C MET A 114 -33.22 8.88 1.04
N VAL A 115 -33.50 9.03 2.35
CA VAL A 115 -34.45 10.03 2.86
C VAL A 115 -33.98 11.47 2.58
N ALA A 116 -32.69 11.77 2.74
CA ALA A 116 -32.14 13.09 2.43
C ALA A 116 -32.24 13.44 0.93
N CYS A 117 -31.94 12.47 0.06
CA CYS A 117 -32.01 12.60 -1.40
C CYS A 117 -33.43 12.38 -1.97
N ARG A 118 -34.40 12.02 -1.12
CA ARG A 118 -35.82 11.72 -1.45
C ARG A 118 -36.00 10.56 -2.43
N VAL A 119 -35.14 9.55 -2.33
CA VAL A 119 -35.15 8.34 -3.16
C VAL A 119 -35.96 7.24 -2.46
N PRO A 120 -36.90 6.55 -3.13
CA PRO A 120 -37.88 5.68 -2.46
C PRO A 120 -37.34 4.30 -2.06
N ASP A 121 -36.38 3.74 -2.80
CA ASP A 121 -35.88 2.37 -2.64
C ASP A 121 -34.38 2.25 -2.97
N LEU A 122 -33.80 1.09 -2.66
CA LEU A 122 -32.36 0.84 -2.79
C LEU A 122 -31.90 0.78 -4.26
N ASP A 123 -32.73 0.29 -5.17
CA ASP A 123 -32.41 0.17 -6.60
C ASP A 123 -32.39 1.55 -7.26
N ALA A 124 -33.39 2.39 -7.00
CA ALA A 124 -33.40 3.80 -7.38
C ALA A 124 -32.22 4.57 -6.76
N TYR A 125 -31.79 4.20 -5.55
CA TYR A 125 -30.63 4.82 -4.90
C TYR A 125 -29.29 4.37 -5.51
N ALA A 126 -29.18 3.11 -5.94
CA ALA A 126 -28.02 2.64 -6.72
C ALA A 126 -27.88 3.39 -8.05
N HIS A 127 -29.00 3.65 -8.75
CA HIS A 127 -29.01 4.48 -9.96
C HIS A 127 -28.63 5.94 -9.66
N TYR A 128 -29.25 6.55 -8.65
CA TYR A 128 -28.94 7.93 -8.23
C TYR A 128 -27.45 8.10 -7.87
N LEU A 129 -26.87 7.11 -7.18
CA LEU A 129 -25.46 7.08 -6.78
C LEU A 129 -24.50 6.93 -7.99
N ALA A 130 -24.91 6.20 -9.04
CA ALA A 130 -24.15 6.07 -10.27
C ALA A 130 -24.14 7.35 -11.12
N GLU A 131 -25.25 8.10 -11.14
CA GLU A 131 -25.36 9.39 -11.83
C GLU A 131 -24.70 10.54 -11.04
N ASN A 132 -24.89 10.57 -9.71
CA ASN A 132 -24.51 11.69 -8.85
C ASN A 132 -23.22 11.38 -8.08
N ALA A 133 -22.10 11.51 -8.77
CA ALA A 133 -20.74 11.32 -8.25
C ALA A 133 -20.55 11.78 -6.78
N ALA A 134 -20.90 13.03 -6.46
CA ALA A 134 -20.71 13.61 -5.12
C ALA A 134 -21.49 12.89 -3.99
N GLU A 135 -22.58 12.19 -4.31
CA GLU A 135 -23.32 11.41 -3.31
C GLU A 135 -22.49 10.25 -2.75
N GLY A 136 -21.55 9.70 -3.53
CA GLY A 136 -20.67 8.64 -3.05
C GLY A 136 -19.70 9.08 -1.95
N ASP A 137 -19.26 10.35 -1.96
CA ASP A 137 -18.44 10.91 -0.88
C ASP A 137 -19.30 11.16 0.37
N LEU A 138 -20.51 11.67 0.19
CA LEU A 138 -21.46 11.93 1.28
C LEU A 138 -21.95 10.63 1.94
N LEU A 139 -22.17 9.58 1.15
CA LEU A 139 -22.50 8.23 1.63
C LEU A 139 -21.30 7.59 2.35
N PHE A 140 -20.08 7.74 1.83
CA PHE A 140 -18.87 7.29 2.52
C PHE A 140 -18.74 7.95 3.90
N HIS A 141 -18.87 9.27 4.00
CA HIS A 141 -18.82 9.96 5.29
C HIS A 141 -20.01 9.62 6.22
N GLU A 142 -21.23 9.38 5.71
CA GLU A 142 -22.35 8.88 6.53
C GLU A 142 -22.16 7.42 6.95
N LEU A 143 -21.38 6.59 6.26
CA LEU A 143 -21.06 5.22 6.68
C LEU A 143 -20.08 5.17 7.87
N LEU A 144 -19.20 6.16 7.98
CA LEU A 144 -18.17 6.26 9.01
C LEU A 144 -18.74 6.74 10.36
N ILE A 145 -18.13 6.28 11.46
CA ILE A 145 -18.55 6.62 12.84
C ILE A 145 -17.36 7.15 13.63
N GLY A 146 -16.90 8.36 13.28
CA GLY A 146 -15.78 9.04 13.92
C GLY A 146 -16.06 9.58 15.33
N VAL A 147 -16.86 8.90 16.14
CA VAL A 147 -17.15 9.31 17.52
C VAL A 147 -16.10 8.69 18.45
N THR A 148 -15.13 9.51 18.84
CA THR A 148 -14.03 9.15 19.74
C THR A 148 -13.83 10.22 20.82
N ARG A 149 -12.97 9.95 21.81
CA ARG A 149 -12.59 10.86 22.90
C ARG A 149 -11.28 10.44 23.54
N PHE A 150 -10.61 11.36 24.25
CA PHE A 150 -9.41 11.03 25.01
C PHE A 150 -9.74 10.02 26.13
N PHE A 151 -8.80 9.10 26.40
CA PHE A 151 -8.90 8.07 27.43
C PHE A 151 -10.25 7.32 27.49
N ARG A 152 -10.88 7.10 26.31
CA ARG A 152 -12.15 6.36 26.14
C ARG A 152 -12.12 5.03 26.89
N ASP A 153 -12.91 4.96 27.97
CA ASP A 153 -12.89 3.90 28.99
C ASP A 153 -11.58 3.95 29.82
N PRO A 154 -11.45 4.90 30.77
CA PRO A 154 -10.17 5.21 31.40
C PRO A 154 -9.60 4.06 32.23
N GLU A 155 -10.44 3.15 32.72
CA GLU A 155 -10.01 1.91 33.36
C GLU A 155 -9.24 0.98 32.41
N ALA A 156 -9.57 0.93 31.11
CA ALA A 156 -8.85 0.12 30.12
C ALA A 156 -7.43 0.65 29.92
N PHE A 157 -7.29 1.98 29.89
CA PHE A 157 -6.01 2.66 29.81
C PHE A 157 -5.19 2.54 31.10
N ALA A 158 -5.83 2.52 32.28
CA ALA A 158 -5.18 2.22 33.55
C ALA A 158 -4.69 0.75 33.62
N ALA A 159 -5.49 -0.20 33.12
CA ALA A 159 -5.10 -1.61 33.02
C ALA A 159 -3.89 -1.76 32.07
N LEU A 160 -3.93 -1.14 30.88
CA LEU A 160 -2.80 -1.13 29.94
C LEU A 160 -1.53 -0.56 30.60
N ALA A 161 -1.64 0.59 31.29
CA ALA A 161 -0.51 1.26 31.93
C ALA A 161 0.26 0.34 32.88
N GLY A 162 -0.43 -0.53 33.64
CA GLY A 162 0.20 -1.49 34.54
C GLY A 162 1.14 -2.51 33.87
N TYR A 163 1.02 -2.74 32.55
CA TYR A 163 1.89 -3.64 31.79
C TYR A 163 2.98 -2.91 30.97
N LEU A 164 2.86 -1.59 30.75
CA LEU A 164 3.81 -0.84 29.92
C LEU A 164 5.24 -0.81 30.51
N PRO A 165 5.49 -0.49 31.80
CA PRO A 165 6.85 -0.46 32.35
C PRO A 165 7.60 -1.78 32.20
N ALA A 166 6.92 -2.92 32.39
CA ALA A 166 7.50 -4.25 32.21
C ALA A 166 7.85 -4.55 30.74
N LEU A 167 6.97 -4.17 29.80
CA LEU A 167 7.21 -4.30 28.36
C LEU A 167 8.37 -3.43 27.88
N LEU A 168 8.51 -2.22 28.43
CA LEU A 168 9.57 -1.26 28.11
C LEU A 168 10.91 -1.69 28.70
N ALA A 169 10.95 -2.08 29.99
CA ALA A 169 12.16 -2.53 30.67
C ALA A 169 12.76 -3.82 30.05
N ALA A 170 11.93 -4.65 29.39
CA ALA A 170 12.38 -5.83 28.66
C ALA A 170 13.01 -5.53 27.28
N LYS A 171 13.09 -4.27 26.84
CA LYS A 171 13.74 -3.90 25.57
C LYS A 171 15.23 -3.59 25.77
N ALA A 172 16.02 -3.90 24.74
CA ALA A 172 17.43 -3.50 24.70
C ALA A 172 17.57 -1.96 24.60
N PRO A 173 18.70 -1.37 25.04
CA PRO A 173 19.04 0.02 24.72
C PRO A 173 18.97 0.29 23.21
N ASP A 174 18.62 1.51 22.83
CA ASP A 174 18.44 1.96 21.43
C ASP A 174 17.35 1.23 20.63
N ALA A 175 16.56 0.36 21.25
CA ALA A 175 15.42 -0.29 20.61
C ALA A 175 14.28 0.70 20.28
N VAL A 176 13.58 0.43 19.19
CA VAL A 176 12.38 1.17 18.77
C VAL A 176 11.13 0.46 19.29
N VAL A 177 10.40 1.13 20.19
CA VAL A 177 9.07 0.74 20.65
C VAL A 177 8.07 1.09 19.54
N ARG A 178 7.54 0.07 18.87
CA ARG A 178 6.62 0.22 17.73
C ARG A 178 5.18 -0.06 18.17
N VAL A 179 4.28 0.86 17.91
CA VAL A 179 2.88 0.80 18.35
C VAL A 179 1.95 1.07 17.17
N TRP A 180 0.79 0.43 17.10
CA TRP A 180 -0.22 0.69 16.06
C TRP A 180 -1.61 0.91 16.66
N THR A 181 -2.30 1.94 16.15
CA THR A 181 -3.69 2.31 16.48
C THR A 181 -4.51 2.43 15.19
N PRO A 182 -5.04 1.32 14.64
CA PRO A 182 -6.00 1.35 13.54
C PRO A 182 -7.41 1.75 14.05
N GLY A 183 -8.12 2.57 13.27
CA GLY A 183 -9.38 3.21 13.68
C GLY A 183 -9.16 4.44 14.56
N CYS A 184 -8.04 5.14 14.41
CA CYS A 184 -7.67 6.25 15.29
C CYS A 184 -8.58 7.49 15.19
N SER A 185 -9.40 7.59 14.14
CA SER A 185 -10.32 8.69 13.85
C SER A 185 -9.62 10.06 13.97
N THR A 186 -10.17 11.01 14.74
CA THR A 186 -9.61 12.34 14.96
C THR A 186 -8.36 12.37 15.87
N GLY A 187 -7.81 11.21 16.24
CA GLY A 187 -6.47 11.06 16.85
C GLY A 187 -6.46 10.91 18.37
N GLU A 188 -7.58 11.06 19.06
CA GLU A 188 -7.67 11.08 20.52
C GLU A 188 -7.14 9.78 21.17
N GLU A 189 -7.43 8.60 20.60
CA GLU A 189 -6.90 7.33 21.12
C GLU A 189 -5.38 7.22 20.89
N ALA A 190 -4.90 7.57 19.69
CA ALA A 190 -3.47 7.55 19.36
C ALA A 190 -2.65 8.46 20.29
N TYR A 191 -3.16 9.67 20.57
CA TYR A 191 -2.55 10.58 21.53
C TYR A 191 -2.69 10.10 22.99
N SER A 192 -3.81 9.48 23.37
CA SER A 192 -3.97 8.87 24.71
C SER A 192 -2.94 7.76 24.96
N VAL A 193 -2.72 6.88 23.98
CA VAL A 193 -1.70 5.82 24.04
C VAL A 193 -0.29 6.42 24.06
N ALA A 194 -0.01 7.45 23.25
CA ALA A 194 1.29 8.13 23.23
C ALA A 194 1.63 8.82 24.57
N MET A 195 0.65 9.44 25.25
CA MET A 195 0.84 10.01 26.59
C MET A 195 1.20 8.94 27.62
N LEU A 196 0.51 7.79 27.62
CA LEU A 196 0.77 6.69 28.55
C LEU A 196 2.13 6.03 28.32
N LEU A 197 2.57 5.94 27.07
CA LEU A 197 3.91 5.45 26.74
C LEU A 197 5.01 6.41 27.23
N LEU A 198 4.79 7.73 27.13
CA LEU A 198 5.72 8.73 27.69
C LEU A 198 5.75 8.69 29.22
N GLU A 199 4.60 8.56 29.87
CA GLU A 199 4.51 8.42 31.34
C GLU A 199 5.19 7.13 31.82
N ALA A 200 4.94 5.99 31.16
CA ALA A 200 5.59 4.71 31.48
C ALA A 200 7.09 4.67 31.14
N LEU A 201 7.57 5.53 30.22
CA LEU A 201 9.00 5.71 29.97
C LEU A 201 9.67 6.50 31.10
N ASP A 202 9.03 7.50 31.71
CA ASP A 202 9.63 8.24 32.84
C ASP A 202 9.95 7.33 34.05
N GLU A 203 9.18 6.25 34.23
CA GLU A 203 9.34 5.27 35.31
C GLU A 203 10.49 4.27 35.08
N VAL A 204 10.97 4.09 33.84
CA VAL A 204 11.89 3.00 33.47
C VAL A 204 13.33 3.52 33.29
N PRO A 205 14.33 3.07 34.08
CA PRO A 205 15.69 3.61 34.00
C PRO A 205 16.40 3.51 32.63
N THR A 206 16.03 2.53 31.80
CA THR A 206 16.56 2.35 30.44
C THR A 206 15.86 3.21 29.38
N ALA A 207 14.75 3.88 29.71
CA ALA A 207 13.91 4.62 28.77
C ALA A 207 14.61 5.74 28.01
N ARG A 208 15.65 6.35 28.60
CA ARG A 208 16.45 7.41 27.96
C ARG A 208 17.14 6.99 26.66
N TYR A 209 17.19 5.69 26.39
CA TYR A 209 17.74 5.10 25.16
C TYR A 209 16.65 4.55 24.23
N LEU A 210 15.39 4.47 24.65
CA LEU A 210 14.32 3.91 23.84
C LEU A 210 13.74 4.97 22.90
N ARG A 211 13.51 4.59 21.64
CA ARG A 211 12.82 5.42 20.64
C ARG A 211 11.39 4.95 20.49
N MET A 212 10.43 5.84 20.26
CA MET A 212 9.05 5.46 19.97
C MET A 212 8.68 5.71 18.51
N GLN A 213 7.80 4.86 17.97
CA GLN A 213 7.08 5.08 16.72
C GLN A 213 5.65 4.57 16.91
N LEU A 214 4.68 5.48 17.00
CA LEU A 214 3.26 5.13 17.08
C LEU A 214 2.61 5.40 15.72
N PHE A 215 2.22 4.34 15.02
CA PHE A 215 1.44 4.40 13.79
C PHE A 215 -0.03 4.59 14.17
N ALA A 216 -0.66 5.62 13.64
CA ALA A 216 -2.07 5.92 13.85
C ALA A 216 -2.76 5.95 12.49
N THR A 217 -3.77 5.10 12.30
CA THR A 217 -4.37 4.95 10.98
C THR A 217 -5.88 4.87 11.00
N ASP A 218 -6.48 5.33 9.91
CA ASP A 218 -7.93 5.33 9.68
C ASP A 218 -8.20 5.27 8.17
N ILE A 219 -9.45 5.05 7.77
CA ILE A 219 -9.88 5.15 6.38
C ILE A 219 -10.41 6.55 6.03
N ASP A 220 -10.76 7.39 7.02
CA ASP A 220 -11.15 8.78 6.77
C ASP A 220 -9.93 9.72 6.60
N PRO A 221 -9.67 10.27 5.40
CA PRO A 221 -8.62 11.27 5.21
C PRO A 221 -8.92 12.58 5.97
N THR A 222 -10.18 12.88 6.28
CA THR A 222 -10.61 14.09 6.99
C THR A 222 -10.27 14.00 8.47
N ALA A 223 -10.62 12.88 9.12
CA ALA A 223 -10.24 12.60 10.50
C ALA A 223 -8.72 12.54 10.67
N ILE A 224 -7.99 11.89 9.74
CA ILE A 224 -6.51 11.92 9.69
C ILE A 224 -5.97 13.34 9.53
N GLY A 225 -6.63 14.20 8.75
CA GLY A 225 -6.30 15.63 8.63
C GLY A 225 -6.45 16.38 9.95
N ALA A 226 -7.58 16.21 10.64
CA ALA A 226 -7.81 16.80 11.96
C ALA A 226 -6.83 16.29 13.02
N ALA A 227 -6.54 14.99 13.03
CA ALA A 227 -5.58 14.36 13.93
C ALA A 227 -4.16 14.92 13.76
N ARG A 228 -3.70 15.08 12.49
CA ARG A 228 -2.42 15.73 12.15
C ARG A 228 -2.38 17.20 12.56
N PHE A 229 -3.50 17.92 12.45
CA PHE A 229 -3.63 19.30 12.93
C PHE A 229 -3.59 19.39 14.46
N GLY A 230 -4.10 18.37 15.16
CA GLY A 230 -3.89 18.13 16.59
C GLY A 230 -4.36 19.30 17.45
N TYR A 231 -5.52 19.89 17.11
CA TYR A 231 -6.19 20.95 17.85
C TYR A 231 -7.59 20.46 18.23
N TYR A 232 -7.92 20.59 19.51
CA TYR A 232 -9.13 20.04 20.11
C TYR A 232 -9.89 21.14 20.88
N PRO A 233 -11.24 21.06 20.97
CA PRO A 233 -12.04 22.03 21.72
C PRO A 233 -11.73 21.97 23.23
N ALA A 234 -12.04 23.05 23.95
CA ALA A 234 -11.81 23.12 25.40
C ALA A 234 -12.50 22.01 26.23
N THR A 235 -13.52 21.36 25.69
CA THR A 235 -14.26 20.25 26.32
C THR A 235 -13.40 19.03 26.63
N ILE A 236 -12.23 18.84 25.98
CA ILE A 236 -11.35 17.71 26.32
C ILE A 236 -10.80 17.77 27.75
N ALA A 237 -10.95 18.90 28.46
CA ALA A 237 -10.62 19.00 29.88
C ALA A 237 -11.55 18.18 30.80
N GLU A 238 -12.63 17.61 30.28
CA GLU A 238 -13.47 16.64 30.98
C GLU A 238 -12.89 15.21 30.92
N ASP A 239 -12.22 14.84 29.81
CA ASP A 239 -11.60 13.52 29.60
C ASP A 239 -10.09 13.49 29.96
N VAL A 240 -9.38 14.63 29.91
CA VAL A 240 -7.93 14.73 30.12
C VAL A 240 -7.61 15.43 31.43
N SER A 241 -6.82 14.79 32.30
CA SER A 241 -6.41 15.37 33.58
C SER A 241 -5.62 16.68 33.41
N ALA A 242 -5.78 17.60 34.37
CA ALA A 242 -5.07 18.88 34.37
C ALA A 242 -3.53 18.74 34.30
N THR A 243 -2.97 17.66 34.86
CA THR A 243 -1.54 17.33 34.75
C THR A 243 -1.13 16.98 33.33
N ARG A 244 -1.95 16.19 32.60
CA ARG A 244 -1.72 15.85 31.19
C ARG A 244 -1.95 17.04 30.27
N LEU A 245 -2.97 17.87 30.52
CA LEU A 245 -3.18 19.13 29.80
C LEU A 245 -1.94 20.03 29.88
N ALA A 246 -1.45 20.30 31.10
CA ALA A 246 -0.28 21.14 31.31
C ALA A 246 1.00 20.57 30.65
N ARG A 247 1.19 19.24 30.73
CA ARG A 247 2.38 18.55 30.18
C ARG A 247 2.38 18.42 28.66
N PHE A 248 1.25 18.07 28.05
CA PHE A 248 1.17 17.59 26.67
C PHE A 248 0.45 18.53 25.69
N PHE A 249 -0.21 19.58 26.18
CA PHE A 249 -0.93 20.54 25.34
C PHE A 249 -0.42 21.98 25.54
N VAL A 250 -0.81 22.86 24.62
CA VAL A 250 -0.71 24.31 24.68
C VAL A 250 -2.13 24.87 24.55
N VAL A 251 -2.50 25.84 25.39
CA VAL A 251 -3.78 26.56 25.24
C VAL A 251 -3.68 27.51 24.06
N GLU A 252 -4.63 27.45 23.12
CA GLU A 252 -4.63 28.29 21.94
C GLU A 252 -6.06 28.68 21.55
N GLY A 253 -6.34 29.98 21.45
CA GLY A 253 -7.69 30.48 21.13
C GLY A 253 -8.73 30.01 22.14
N ALA A 254 -9.64 29.13 21.69
CA ALA A 254 -10.74 28.56 22.48
C ALA A 254 -10.59 27.03 22.70
N GLY A 255 -9.36 26.52 22.64
CA GLY A 255 -9.08 25.09 22.74
C GLY A 255 -7.63 24.77 23.10
N TYR A 256 -7.25 23.52 22.85
CA TYR A 256 -5.95 22.95 23.19
C TYR A 256 -5.28 22.37 21.95
N ARG A 257 -4.03 22.75 21.68
CA ARG A 257 -3.18 22.14 20.65
C ARG A 257 -2.20 21.15 21.28
N ILE A 258 -2.10 19.95 20.71
CA ILE A 258 -1.10 18.95 21.07
C ILE A 258 0.31 19.52 20.82
N ARG A 259 1.17 19.45 21.85
CA ARG A 259 2.58 19.85 21.80
C ARG A 259 3.36 19.07 20.75
N LYS A 260 4.40 19.69 20.18
CA LYS A 260 5.19 19.10 19.10
C LYS A 260 5.89 17.81 19.54
N GLU A 261 6.38 17.75 20.76
CA GLU A 261 7.10 16.63 21.36
C GLU A 261 6.23 15.36 21.44
N LEU A 262 4.92 15.49 21.62
CA LEU A 262 3.95 14.39 21.56
C LEU A 262 3.54 14.07 20.11
N ARG A 263 3.46 15.10 19.25
CA ARG A 263 3.07 14.98 17.84
C ARG A 263 4.09 14.23 17.00
N ASP A 264 5.38 14.54 17.17
CA ASP A 264 6.48 13.96 16.39
C ASP A 264 6.68 12.45 16.66
N VAL A 265 6.05 11.89 17.71
CA VAL A 265 6.01 10.45 18.01
C VAL A 265 4.93 9.71 17.22
N VAL A 266 3.89 10.42 16.74
CA VAL A 266 2.69 9.83 16.13
C VAL A 266 2.67 10.03 14.61
N ILE A 267 2.76 8.92 13.89
CA ILE A 267 2.77 8.85 12.43
C ILE A 267 1.36 8.53 11.95
N PHE A 268 0.61 9.57 11.58
CA PHE A 268 -0.74 9.44 11.02
C PHE A 268 -0.72 9.09 9.53
N ALA A 269 -1.45 8.05 9.11
CA ALA A 269 -1.62 7.67 7.70
C ALA A 269 -3.05 7.15 7.41
N VAL A 270 -3.50 7.29 6.16
CA VAL A 270 -4.69 6.60 5.68
C VAL A 270 -4.32 5.14 5.38
N HIS A 271 -5.10 4.17 5.88
CA HIS A 271 -4.84 2.74 5.76
C HIS A 271 -6.13 1.95 5.94
N ASP A 272 -6.41 1.04 5.00
CA ASP A 272 -7.53 0.09 5.07
C ASP A 272 -7.05 -1.28 5.55
N LEU A 273 -7.54 -1.73 6.72
CA LEU A 273 -7.21 -3.05 7.30
C LEU A 273 -7.51 -4.23 6.35
N ASN A 274 -8.44 -4.07 5.42
CA ASN A 274 -8.90 -5.13 4.53
C ASN A 274 -8.00 -5.28 3.29
N ARG A 275 -7.23 -4.23 2.95
CA ARG A 275 -6.53 -4.08 1.65
C ARG A 275 -5.03 -3.79 1.80
N ASP A 276 -4.65 -3.03 2.83
CA ASP A 276 -3.30 -2.49 2.98
C ASP A 276 -2.48 -3.32 3.98
N ALA A 277 -1.20 -3.58 3.67
CA ALA A 277 -0.36 -4.45 4.48
C ALA A 277 -0.15 -3.91 5.92
N PRO A 278 -0.11 -4.77 6.95
CA PRO A 278 -0.01 -4.36 8.35
C PRO A 278 1.40 -3.90 8.73
N PHE A 279 1.49 -3.01 9.71
CA PHE A 279 2.77 -2.68 10.34
C PHE A 279 3.28 -3.87 11.15
N THR A 280 4.49 -4.35 10.84
CA THR A 280 5.08 -5.52 11.52
C THR A 280 6.05 -5.15 12.64
N LYS A 281 6.34 -6.17 13.48
CA LYS A 281 7.22 -6.10 14.66
C LYS A 281 6.74 -5.11 15.72
N LEU A 282 5.43 -5.02 15.89
CA LEU A 282 4.79 -4.18 16.90
C LEU A 282 5.02 -4.72 18.32
N ASN A 283 4.99 -3.84 19.30
CA ASN A 283 5.01 -4.17 20.72
C ASN A 283 3.67 -3.92 21.39
N LEU A 284 2.86 -3.01 20.85
CA LEU A 284 1.47 -2.79 21.23
C LEU A 284 0.63 -2.57 19.97
N LEU A 285 -0.52 -3.22 19.89
CA LEU A 285 -1.57 -2.97 18.89
C LEU A 285 -2.85 -2.65 19.66
N CYS A 286 -3.44 -1.49 19.42
CA CYS A 286 -4.63 -1.00 20.10
C CYS A 286 -5.71 -0.77 19.03
N CYS A 287 -6.65 -1.72 18.89
CA CYS A 287 -7.68 -1.73 17.86
C CYS A 287 -9.03 -1.78 18.56
N ARG A 288 -9.59 -0.61 18.88
CA ARG A 288 -10.73 -0.48 19.80
C ARG A 288 -11.94 0.12 19.11
N ASN A 289 -13.11 -0.49 19.34
CA ASN A 289 -14.39 -0.05 18.80
C ASN A 289 -14.44 0.06 17.26
N LEU A 290 -13.64 -0.75 16.57
CA LEU A 290 -13.56 -0.84 15.11
C LEU A 290 -14.10 -2.19 14.60
N LEU A 291 -13.68 -3.29 15.23
CA LEU A 291 -14.13 -4.65 14.90
C LEU A 291 -15.64 -4.81 15.11
N ILE A 292 -16.24 -4.03 16.00
CA ILE A 292 -17.70 -3.98 16.19
C ILE A 292 -18.50 -3.68 14.90
N TYR A 293 -17.91 -3.04 13.89
CA TYR A 293 -18.57 -2.74 12.61
C TYR A 293 -18.36 -3.81 11.53
N LEU A 294 -17.41 -4.71 11.73
CA LEU A 294 -17.00 -5.73 10.75
C LEU A 294 -17.78 -7.03 10.93
N SER A 295 -17.98 -7.78 9.85
CA SER A 295 -18.61 -9.10 9.87
C SER A 295 -17.76 -10.15 10.62
N ALA A 296 -18.33 -11.30 10.96
CA ALA A 296 -17.62 -12.33 11.73
C ALA A 296 -16.44 -12.93 10.93
N GLU A 297 -16.60 -13.07 9.62
CA GLU A 297 -15.62 -13.62 8.68
C GLU A 297 -14.41 -12.69 8.55
N LEU A 298 -14.66 -11.37 8.54
CA LEU A 298 -13.60 -10.37 8.49
C LEU A 298 -12.87 -10.23 9.84
N GLN A 299 -13.59 -10.33 10.97
CA GLN A 299 -12.93 -10.41 12.28
C GLN A 299 -12.02 -11.66 12.38
N GLN A 300 -12.48 -12.81 11.90
CA GLN A 300 -11.69 -14.05 11.86
C GLN A 300 -10.44 -13.91 10.98
N SER A 301 -10.52 -13.25 9.82
CA SER A 301 -9.33 -13.07 8.96
C SER A 301 -8.34 -12.01 9.47
N LEU A 302 -8.80 -10.99 10.22
CA LEU A 302 -7.92 -9.96 10.79
C LEU A 302 -7.13 -10.40 12.03
N LEU A 303 -7.66 -11.30 12.86
CA LEU A 303 -6.97 -11.73 14.10
C LEU A 303 -5.62 -12.43 13.84
N PRO A 304 -5.47 -13.34 12.86
CA PRO A 304 -4.16 -13.85 12.43
C PRO A 304 -3.22 -12.77 11.88
N VAL A 305 -3.76 -11.74 11.21
CA VAL A 305 -2.97 -10.61 10.72
C VAL A 305 -2.43 -9.77 11.89
N PHE A 306 -3.22 -9.56 12.95
CA PHE A 306 -2.75 -8.93 14.19
C PHE A 306 -1.70 -9.78 14.93
N HIS A 307 -1.83 -11.12 14.92
CA HIS A 307 -0.82 -12.04 15.48
C HIS A 307 0.52 -11.96 14.73
N TYR A 308 0.47 -11.82 13.40
CA TYR A 308 1.63 -11.63 12.55
C TYR A 308 2.26 -10.22 12.70
N ALA A 309 1.44 -9.19 12.89
CA ALA A 309 1.88 -7.81 13.08
C ALA A 309 2.66 -7.62 14.40
N LEU A 310 2.21 -8.27 15.47
CA LEU A 310 2.84 -8.24 16.79
C LEU A 310 4.13 -9.09 16.85
N GLY A 311 5.15 -8.55 17.50
CA GLY A 311 6.38 -9.28 17.83
C GLY A 311 6.25 -10.15 19.09
N PRO A 312 7.30 -10.90 19.47
CA PRO A 312 7.37 -11.62 20.74
C PRO A 312 7.03 -10.72 21.94
N ASP A 313 6.23 -11.25 22.85
CA ASP A 313 5.61 -10.56 24.00
C ASP A 313 4.81 -9.28 23.67
N GLY A 314 4.41 -9.09 22.41
CA GLY A 314 3.57 -7.97 21.99
C GLY A 314 2.17 -8.02 22.60
N LEU A 315 1.67 -6.85 23.01
CA LEU A 315 0.33 -6.67 23.59
C LEU A 315 -0.71 -6.30 22.52
N LEU A 316 -1.92 -6.84 22.69
CA LEU A 316 -3.12 -6.49 21.93
C LEU A 316 -4.16 -5.92 22.91
N LEU A 317 -4.68 -4.73 22.62
CA LEU A 317 -5.81 -4.14 23.35
C LEU A 317 -6.99 -3.94 22.38
N LEU A 318 -8.17 -4.41 22.78
CA LEU A 318 -9.43 -4.23 22.04
C LEU A 318 -10.44 -3.39 22.87
N GLY A 319 -11.59 -3.06 22.28
CA GLY A 319 -12.73 -2.49 23.00
C GLY A 319 -13.49 -3.56 23.81
N PRO A 320 -14.23 -3.18 24.86
CA PRO A 320 -14.88 -4.13 25.78
C PRO A 320 -15.93 -5.04 25.11
N SER A 321 -16.54 -4.58 24.01
CA SER A 321 -17.54 -5.32 23.22
C SER A 321 -16.93 -6.21 22.12
N GLU A 322 -15.61 -6.31 22.03
CA GLU A 322 -14.88 -7.04 20.99
C GLU A 322 -14.25 -8.31 21.59
N ASN A 323 -14.14 -9.37 20.79
CA ASN A 323 -13.64 -10.67 21.25
C ASN A 323 -12.71 -11.31 20.21
N LEU A 324 -11.85 -12.20 20.70
CA LEU A 324 -10.90 -12.99 19.91
C LEU A 324 -11.60 -14.21 19.28
N HIS A 325 -12.65 -13.97 18.49
CA HIS A 325 -13.53 -15.00 17.93
C HIS A 325 -12.73 -16.08 17.16
N GLY A 326 -12.78 -17.31 17.64
CA GLY A 326 -12.13 -18.48 17.00
C GLY A 326 -10.60 -18.56 17.14
N HIS A 327 -9.95 -17.60 17.82
CA HIS A 327 -8.48 -17.46 17.83
C HIS A 327 -7.85 -17.26 19.22
N SER A 328 -8.42 -17.91 20.25
CA SER A 328 -7.88 -17.89 21.62
C SER A 328 -6.48 -18.52 21.75
N GLU A 329 -6.11 -19.43 20.85
CA GLU A 329 -4.80 -20.08 20.78
C GLU A 329 -3.68 -19.15 20.28
N LEU A 330 -4.03 -18.04 19.62
CA LEU A 330 -3.08 -17.03 19.17
C LEU A 330 -2.70 -16.04 20.29
N PHE A 331 -3.54 -15.88 21.33
CA PHE A 331 -3.44 -14.77 22.28
C PHE A 331 -3.77 -15.20 23.72
N SER A 332 -2.78 -15.12 24.61
CA SER A 332 -3.00 -15.29 26.04
C SER A 332 -3.68 -14.05 26.63
N THR A 333 -4.87 -14.20 27.21
CA THR A 333 -5.61 -13.07 27.82
C THR A 333 -4.94 -12.63 29.12
N LEU A 334 -4.73 -11.32 29.29
CA LEU A 334 -4.21 -10.69 30.51
C LEU A 334 -5.34 -10.05 31.33
N ASP A 335 -6.23 -9.30 30.67
CA ASP A 335 -7.44 -8.73 31.27
C ASP A 335 -8.68 -9.11 30.41
N PRO A 336 -9.62 -9.93 30.93
CA PRO A 336 -10.81 -10.35 30.18
C PRO A 336 -11.93 -9.30 30.16
N LYS A 337 -11.93 -8.31 31.05
CA LYS A 337 -12.87 -7.17 31.07
C LYS A 337 -12.50 -6.18 29.97
N TRP A 338 -11.22 -5.80 29.92
CA TRP A 338 -10.69 -4.80 28.99
C TRP A 338 -10.06 -5.39 27.73
N LYS A 339 -10.17 -6.71 27.52
CA LYS A 339 -9.70 -7.41 26.31
C LYS A 339 -8.21 -7.17 26.02
N LEU A 340 -7.42 -6.99 27.07
CA LEU A 340 -5.97 -6.91 26.95
C LEU A 340 -5.42 -8.34 26.88
N ALA A 341 -4.64 -8.62 25.84
CA ALA A 341 -4.01 -9.92 25.62
C ALA A 341 -2.54 -9.75 25.23
N ARG A 342 -1.78 -10.84 25.31
CA ARG A 342 -0.40 -10.95 24.82
C ARG A 342 -0.36 -12.00 23.72
N ARG A 343 0.40 -11.72 22.67
CA ARG A 343 0.68 -12.67 21.58
C ARG A 343 1.32 -13.95 22.14
N ALA A 344 0.70 -15.10 21.88
CA ALA A 344 1.26 -16.41 22.21
C ALA A 344 2.28 -16.85 21.15
N GLU A 345 3.33 -17.59 21.55
CA GLU A 345 4.25 -18.24 20.61
C GLU A 345 3.65 -19.53 20.08
N THR A 346 3.19 -19.50 18.83
CA THR A 346 2.61 -20.65 18.12
C THR A 346 3.62 -21.33 17.19
N LEU A 347 3.40 -22.63 16.94
CA LEU A 347 4.26 -23.46 16.08
C LEU A 347 4.46 -22.82 14.69
N PRO A 348 5.65 -22.94 14.07
CA PRO A 348 5.97 -22.29 12.79
C PRO A 348 4.99 -22.62 11.65
N THR A 349 4.37 -23.80 11.66
CA THR A 349 3.41 -24.27 10.65
C THR A 349 2.12 -23.45 10.59
N LEU A 350 1.65 -22.86 11.70
CA LEU A 350 0.48 -21.98 11.69
C LEU A 350 0.78 -20.62 11.04
N ARG A 351 2.04 -20.16 11.09
CA ARG A 351 2.47 -18.90 10.47
C ARG A 351 2.43 -18.98 8.94
N THR A 352 2.48 -20.18 8.37
CA THR A 352 2.44 -20.43 6.92
C THR A 352 1.02 -20.58 6.36
N GLN A 353 -0.02 -20.58 7.20
CA GLN A 353 -1.42 -20.70 6.78
C GLN A 353 -2.22 -19.39 6.90
N VAL A 354 -1.59 -18.29 7.29
CA VAL A 354 -2.23 -16.96 7.28
C VAL A 354 -2.52 -16.54 5.85
N ARG A 355 -3.75 -16.77 5.39
CA ARG A 355 -4.27 -16.30 4.10
C ARG A 355 -4.55 -14.80 4.20
N PHE A 356 -3.51 -14.00 4.02
CA PHE A 356 -3.62 -12.54 3.99
C PHE A 356 -4.69 -12.09 2.98
N PRO A 357 -5.65 -11.22 3.37
CA PRO A 357 -6.70 -10.73 2.45
C PRO A 357 -6.15 -9.71 1.44
N PHE A 358 -5.05 -9.03 1.79
CA PHE A 358 -4.29 -8.19 0.89
C PHE A 358 -3.38 -9.02 -0.02
N ALA A 359 -3.32 -8.63 -1.29
CA ALA A 359 -2.47 -9.28 -2.29
C ALA A 359 -0.98 -8.95 -2.06
N LEU A 360 -0.35 -9.64 -1.11
CA LEU A 360 1.08 -9.87 -1.21
C LEU A 360 1.35 -10.58 -2.52
N ALA A 361 2.09 -9.93 -3.42
CA ALA A 361 2.60 -10.56 -4.64
C ALA A 361 3.21 -11.91 -4.28
N ALA A 362 2.69 -12.99 -4.89
CA ALA A 362 3.25 -14.31 -4.70
C ALA A 362 4.75 -14.23 -5.07
N PRO A 363 5.68 -14.69 -4.21
CA PRO A 363 7.09 -14.56 -4.49
C PRO A 363 7.42 -15.39 -5.73
N PHE A 364 7.59 -14.71 -6.87
CA PHE A 364 8.14 -15.30 -8.07
C PHE A 364 9.43 -16.04 -7.69
N PRO A 365 9.68 -17.25 -8.23
CA PRO A 365 10.90 -17.99 -7.93
C PRO A 365 12.10 -17.21 -8.47
N ALA A 366 12.73 -16.43 -7.59
CA ALA A 366 13.81 -15.51 -7.93
C ALA A 366 15.06 -16.27 -8.37
N MET A 367 15.14 -16.56 -9.66
CA MET A 367 16.38 -17.00 -10.32
C MET A 367 17.38 -15.85 -10.40
N LEU A 368 17.99 -15.51 -9.27
CA LEU A 368 19.25 -14.76 -9.23
C LEU A 368 20.32 -15.57 -8.49
N PRO A 369 21.59 -15.51 -8.91
CA PRO A 369 22.61 -16.44 -8.41
C PRO A 369 23.01 -16.10 -6.97
N THR A 370 23.12 -17.13 -6.13
CA THR A 370 23.77 -17.00 -4.82
C THR A 370 25.25 -16.67 -4.99
N PHE A 371 25.62 -15.41 -4.78
CA PHE A 371 27.01 -15.03 -4.56
C PHE A 371 27.53 -15.77 -3.32
N ALA A 372 28.52 -16.63 -3.51
CA ALA A 372 29.11 -17.40 -2.43
C ALA A 372 29.92 -16.50 -1.48
N SER A 373 29.79 -16.73 -0.18
CA SER A 373 30.81 -16.39 0.82
C SER A 373 31.15 -17.68 1.59
N PRO A 374 32.44 -17.98 1.86
CA PRO A 374 32.85 -19.34 2.14
C PRO A 374 32.93 -19.71 3.64
N SER A 375 32.92 -21.02 3.88
CA SER A 375 33.44 -21.71 5.07
C SER A 375 32.63 -21.62 6.38
N ALA A 376 31.75 -22.61 6.57
CA ALA A 376 31.53 -23.26 7.87
C ALA A 376 31.23 -24.76 7.64
N VAL A 377 31.83 -25.64 8.45
CA VAL A 377 31.88 -27.11 8.24
C VAL A 377 30.49 -27.75 8.14
N PRO A 378 30.20 -28.60 7.12
CA PRO A 378 28.95 -29.34 7.04
C PRO A 378 28.92 -30.49 8.07
N GLY A 379 27.90 -30.52 8.92
CA GLY A 379 27.79 -31.56 9.95
C GLY A 379 26.39 -31.71 10.56
N ARG A 380 25.85 -32.93 10.49
CA ARG A 380 24.81 -33.49 11.37
C ARG A 380 23.35 -33.01 11.23
N ARG A 381 23.00 -32.05 10.36
CA ARG A 381 21.59 -31.69 10.11
C ARG A 381 20.91 -32.46 8.96
N ASP A 382 21.61 -32.71 7.84
CA ASP A 382 20.99 -33.26 6.63
C ASP A 382 20.48 -34.70 6.77
N ASN A 383 21.12 -35.52 7.62
CA ASN A 383 20.71 -36.90 7.86
C ASN A 383 19.29 -37.01 8.46
N VAL A 384 18.85 -36.01 9.24
CA VAL A 384 17.48 -35.99 9.79
C VAL A 384 16.47 -35.73 8.67
N ALA A 385 16.75 -34.74 7.81
CA ALA A 385 15.90 -34.36 6.68
C ALA A 385 15.83 -35.42 5.55
N PHE A 386 16.77 -36.38 5.53
CA PHE A 386 16.72 -37.57 4.68
C PHE A 386 16.01 -38.75 5.38
N ALA A 387 16.32 -39.01 6.65
CA ALA A 387 15.66 -40.05 7.45
C ALA A 387 14.15 -39.83 7.55
N GLU A 388 13.70 -38.61 7.86
CA GLU A 388 12.27 -38.25 7.84
C GLU A 388 11.62 -38.52 6.48
N ARG A 389 12.30 -38.19 5.38
CA ARG A 389 11.77 -38.38 4.02
C ARG A 389 11.60 -39.85 3.69
N MET A 390 12.59 -40.68 4.06
CA MET A 390 12.54 -42.13 3.95
C MET A 390 11.42 -42.72 4.83
N GLN A 391 11.30 -42.26 6.07
CA GLN A 391 10.31 -42.72 7.04
C GLN A 391 8.89 -42.35 6.61
N ARG A 392 8.68 -41.13 6.07
CA ARG A 392 7.40 -40.66 5.52
C ARG A 392 7.00 -41.45 4.26
N MET A 393 7.96 -41.77 3.38
CA MET A 393 7.77 -42.69 2.25
C MET A 393 7.37 -44.10 2.69
N LEU A 394 8.07 -44.67 3.68
CA LEU A 394 7.77 -46.01 4.21
C LEU A 394 6.40 -46.05 4.90
N LEU A 395 6.05 -45.05 5.70
CA LEU A 395 4.74 -44.92 6.34
C LEU A 395 3.60 -44.78 5.32
N HIS A 396 3.82 -44.09 4.20
CA HIS A 396 2.84 -43.99 3.12
C HIS A 396 2.70 -45.30 2.30
N ARG A 397 3.71 -46.17 2.29
CA ARG A 397 3.68 -47.45 1.55
C ARG A 397 3.26 -48.66 2.39
N PHE A 398 3.54 -48.66 3.69
CA PHE A 398 3.37 -49.81 4.58
C PHE A 398 2.56 -49.51 5.86
N GLY A 399 2.21 -48.25 6.15
CA GLY A 399 1.33 -47.92 7.27
C GLY A 399 -0.13 -48.33 6.99
N PRO A 400 -0.88 -48.86 7.98
CA PRO A 400 -2.31 -49.11 7.84
C PRO A 400 -3.07 -47.77 7.68
N PRO A 401 -4.25 -47.77 7.04
CA PRO A 401 -5.13 -46.60 7.02
C PRO A 401 -5.52 -46.19 8.44
N ALA A 402 -5.38 -44.90 8.75
CA ALA A 402 -5.65 -44.37 10.08
C ALA A 402 -6.18 -42.93 10.02
N VAL A 403 -6.88 -42.50 11.07
CA VAL A 403 -7.52 -41.19 11.17
C VAL A 403 -7.34 -40.65 12.59
N VAL A 404 -6.94 -39.38 12.72
CA VAL A 404 -6.89 -38.66 14.00
C VAL A 404 -8.17 -37.85 14.15
N ILE A 405 -8.84 -37.98 15.29
CA ILE A 405 -10.08 -37.27 15.62
C ILE A 405 -9.99 -36.54 16.97
N VAL A 406 -10.82 -35.51 17.11
CA VAL A 406 -11.21 -34.93 18.40
C VAL A 406 -12.37 -35.72 19.05
N PRO A 407 -12.66 -35.55 20.35
CA PRO A 407 -13.76 -36.28 21.03
C PRO A 407 -15.17 -36.10 20.44
N SER A 408 -15.43 -35.05 19.64
CA SER A 408 -16.67 -34.85 18.89
C SER A 408 -16.79 -35.74 17.63
N GLY A 409 -15.74 -36.48 17.28
CA GLY A 409 -15.67 -37.31 16.08
C GLY A 409 -15.15 -36.59 14.83
N ASP A 410 -14.85 -35.29 14.92
CA ASP A 410 -14.33 -34.52 13.78
C ASP A 410 -12.87 -34.87 13.47
N ILE A 411 -12.57 -35.00 12.17
CA ILE A 411 -11.31 -35.49 11.65
C ILE A 411 -10.29 -34.36 11.53
N LEU A 412 -9.18 -34.48 12.24
CA LEU A 412 -8.03 -33.57 12.11
C LEU A 412 -7.03 -34.01 11.04
N TYR A 413 -6.86 -35.31 10.84
CA TYR A 413 -5.86 -35.86 9.92
C TYR A 413 -6.22 -37.25 9.41
N ILE A 414 -5.89 -37.54 8.15
CA ILE A 414 -6.10 -38.84 7.50
C ILE A 414 -4.77 -39.37 6.98
N HIS A 415 -4.46 -40.63 7.30
CA HIS A 415 -3.29 -41.36 6.80
C HIS A 415 -3.71 -42.54 5.93
N GLY A 416 -3.10 -42.68 4.74
CA GLY A 416 -3.37 -43.79 3.82
C GLY A 416 -4.70 -43.66 3.06
N ARG A 417 -5.19 -44.78 2.51
CA ARG A 417 -6.43 -44.84 1.71
C ARG A 417 -7.61 -45.32 2.56
N THR A 418 -8.40 -44.39 3.10
CA THR A 418 -9.55 -44.68 3.97
C THR A 418 -10.87 -44.94 3.24
N GLY A 419 -10.97 -44.69 1.93
CA GLY A 419 -12.20 -44.84 1.12
C GLY A 419 -12.87 -46.23 1.09
N ARG A 420 -12.23 -47.26 1.66
CA ARG A 420 -12.85 -48.58 1.91
C ARG A 420 -13.81 -48.57 3.10
N TYR A 421 -13.57 -47.68 4.07
CA TYR A 421 -14.24 -47.62 5.36
C TYR A 421 -15.07 -46.34 5.51
N LEU A 422 -14.64 -45.26 4.85
CA LEU A 422 -15.29 -43.95 4.85
C LEU A 422 -15.78 -43.58 3.44
N GLU A 423 -16.97 -43.02 3.36
CA GLU A 423 -17.59 -42.43 2.16
C GLU A 423 -17.94 -40.96 2.41
N PRO A 424 -18.06 -40.11 1.38
CA PRO A 424 -18.52 -38.73 1.55
C PRO A 424 -19.99 -38.69 1.99
N ALA A 425 -20.28 -37.97 3.08
CA ALA A 425 -21.66 -37.73 3.51
C ALA A 425 -22.38 -36.78 2.52
N ALA A 426 -23.60 -37.12 2.12
CA ALA A 426 -24.40 -36.29 1.22
C ALA A 426 -25.05 -35.12 1.98
N GLY A 427 -24.61 -33.89 1.70
CA GLY A 427 -25.18 -32.66 2.29
C GLY A 427 -24.12 -31.63 2.68
N LEU A 428 -24.56 -30.58 3.40
CA LEU A 428 -23.67 -29.55 3.95
C LEU A 428 -22.65 -30.19 4.90
N SER A 429 -21.37 -30.03 4.59
CA SER A 429 -20.36 -31.03 4.95
C SER A 429 -19.45 -30.61 6.11
N GLY A 430 -19.50 -31.36 7.20
CA GLY A 430 -18.43 -31.43 8.20
C GLY A 430 -17.60 -32.70 8.01
N LEU A 431 -16.28 -32.65 8.24
CA LEU A 431 -15.40 -33.83 8.18
C LEU A 431 -15.54 -34.68 9.46
N ASN A 432 -16.73 -35.21 9.74
CA ASN A 432 -16.99 -36.02 10.93
C ASN A 432 -16.92 -37.53 10.63
N LEU A 433 -16.14 -38.26 11.41
CA LEU A 433 -15.88 -39.68 11.22
C LEU A 433 -17.15 -40.55 11.28
N LEU A 434 -18.14 -40.17 12.10
CA LEU A 434 -19.37 -40.94 12.24
C LEU A 434 -20.35 -40.71 11.09
N ALA A 435 -20.35 -39.50 10.51
CA ALA A 435 -21.12 -39.16 9.32
C ALA A 435 -20.50 -39.73 8.03
N MET A 436 -19.16 -39.84 7.99
CA MET A 436 -18.43 -40.42 6.85
C MET A 436 -18.27 -41.94 6.93
N ALA A 437 -18.50 -42.59 8.06
CA ALA A 437 -18.38 -44.05 8.16
C ALA A 437 -19.52 -44.79 7.44
N ARG A 438 -19.19 -45.87 6.71
CA ARG A 438 -20.20 -46.79 6.14
C ARG A 438 -21.22 -47.22 7.22
N PRO A 439 -22.51 -47.45 6.89
CA PRO A 439 -23.56 -47.69 7.88
C PRO A 439 -23.25 -48.81 8.89
N GLU A 440 -22.60 -49.89 8.46
CA GLU A 440 -22.23 -51.02 9.31
C GLU A 440 -21.08 -50.71 10.29
N LEU A 441 -20.27 -49.70 9.98
CA LEU A 441 -19.16 -49.21 10.80
C LEU A 441 -19.60 -48.13 11.79
N SER A 442 -20.47 -47.20 11.37
CA SER A 442 -20.79 -45.98 12.13
C SER A 442 -21.29 -46.28 13.56
N ALA A 443 -22.20 -47.23 13.72
CA ALA A 443 -22.72 -47.64 15.03
C ALA A 443 -21.65 -48.23 15.97
N GLN A 444 -20.68 -48.97 15.42
CA GLN A 444 -19.61 -49.61 16.21
C GLN A 444 -18.49 -48.62 16.55
N LEU A 445 -18.16 -47.72 15.60
CA LEU A 445 -17.25 -46.60 15.84
C LEU A 445 -17.80 -45.66 16.92
N SER A 446 -19.09 -45.28 16.87
CA SER A 446 -19.71 -44.42 17.88
C SER A 446 -19.57 -44.99 19.29
N SER A 447 -19.88 -46.28 19.47
CA SER A 447 -19.72 -46.98 20.76
C SER A 447 -18.27 -47.04 21.22
N ALA A 448 -17.32 -47.33 20.32
CA ALA A 448 -15.90 -47.47 20.66
C ALA A 448 -15.23 -46.12 20.97
N ILE A 449 -15.58 -45.04 20.26
CA ILE A 449 -15.11 -43.69 20.54
C ILE A 449 -15.61 -43.25 21.91
N HIS A 450 -16.92 -43.40 22.18
CA HIS A 450 -17.50 -43.05 23.47
C HIS A 450 -16.87 -43.83 24.62
N GLN A 451 -16.57 -45.13 24.43
CA GLN A 451 -15.85 -45.93 25.41
C GLN A 451 -14.40 -45.43 25.62
N ALA A 452 -13.66 -45.14 24.54
CA ALA A 452 -12.28 -44.64 24.64
C ALA A 452 -12.19 -43.28 25.35
N VAL A 453 -13.14 -42.37 25.09
CA VAL A 453 -13.24 -41.08 25.79
C VAL A 453 -13.56 -41.26 27.28
N GLN A 454 -14.55 -42.10 27.63
CA GLN A 454 -14.95 -42.28 29.03
C GLN A 454 -13.93 -43.07 29.87
N GLN A 455 -13.20 -44.01 29.27
CA GLN A 455 -12.31 -44.93 29.99
C GLN A 455 -10.82 -44.54 29.88
N GLN A 456 -10.47 -43.59 29.02
CA GLN A 456 -9.08 -43.17 28.71
C GLN A 456 -8.14 -44.35 28.42
N GLN A 457 -8.65 -45.34 27.69
CA GLN A 457 -7.94 -46.58 27.35
C GLN A 457 -8.13 -46.93 25.87
N ASP A 458 -7.15 -47.66 25.32
CA ASP A 458 -7.20 -48.16 23.95
C ASP A 458 -8.31 -49.21 23.79
N VAL A 459 -9.22 -48.98 22.85
CA VAL A 459 -10.37 -49.86 22.54
C VAL A 459 -10.11 -50.56 21.21
N VAL A 460 -10.18 -51.89 21.18
CA VAL A 460 -9.99 -52.71 19.97
C VAL A 460 -11.24 -53.55 19.72
N LEU A 461 -11.80 -53.43 18.51
CA LEU A 461 -12.89 -54.26 18.00
C LEU A 461 -12.35 -55.22 16.94
N ASP A 462 -12.35 -56.51 17.26
CA ASP A 462 -11.98 -57.58 16.33
C ASP A 462 -13.20 -58.00 15.47
N ALA A 463 -12.97 -58.22 14.18
CA ALA A 463 -13.91 -58.82 13.23
C ALA A 463 -15.24 -58.08 12.97
N VAL A 464 -15.19 -56.75 12.84
CA VAL A 464 -16.30 -55.92 12.35
C VAL A 464 -16.60 -56.26 10.89
N ARG A 465 -17.87 -56.53 10.55
CA ARG A 465 -18.26 -56.81 9.15
C ARG A 465 -18.47 -55.52 8.38
N VAL A 466 -17.81 -55.42 7.21
CA VAL A 466 -17.99 -54.33 6.26
C VAL A 466 -18.29 -54.92 4.89
N ARG A 467 -19.29 -54.39 4.20
CA ARG A 467 -19.64 -54.78 2.84
C ARG A 467 -18.94 -53.85 1.85
N ALA A 468 -18.08 -54.39 1.01
CA ALA A 468 -17.46 -53.63 -0.07
C ALA A 468 -18.42 -53.48 -1.28
N GLU A 469 -18.17 -52.47 -2.12
CA GLU A 469 -18.88 -52.22 -3.38
C GLU A 469 -18.92 -53.48 -4.29
N ASP A 470 -17.83 -54.27 -4.28
CA ASP A 470 -17.71 -55.59 -4.93
C ASP A 470 -18.69 -56.68 -4.42
N ALA A 471 -19.67 -56.32 -3.58
CA ALA A 471 -20.55 -57.21 -2.83
C ALA A 471 -19.82 -58.31 -2.00
N THR A 472 -18.55 -58.08 -1.66
CA THR A 472 -17.77 -58.98 -0.80
C THR A 472 -17.81 -58.53 0.65
N ASP A 473 -18.34 -59.40 1.52
CA ASP A 473 -18.21 -59.26 2.97
C ASP A 473 -16.71 -59.33 3.35
N ARG A 474 -16.25 -58.42 4.21
CA ARG A 474 -14.91 -58.46 4.81
C ARG A 474 -15.00 -58.31 6.32
N LEU A 475 -13.98 -58.81 7.01
CA LEU A 475 -13.77 -58.54 8.43
C LEU A 475 -12.71 -57.44 8.55
N VAL A 476 -13.01 -56.40 9.30
CA VAL A 476 -12.12 -55.30 9.61
C VAL A 476 -11.88 -55.30 11.11
N ARG A 477 -10.63 -55.12 11.51
CA ARG A 477 -10.28 -54.81 12.90
C ARG A 477 -10.17 -53.29 13.03
N LEU A 478 -10.79 -52.75 14.06
CA LEU A 478 -10.70 -51.34 14.43
C LEU A 478 -9.91 -51.21 15.73
N ALA A 479 -8.96 -50.30 15.80
CA ALA A 479 -8.27 -49.94 17.03
C ALA A 479 -8.33 -48.43 17.25
N ILE A 480 -8.89 -48.00 18.37
CA ILE A 480 -8.97 -46.60 18.80
C ILE A 480 -8.02 -46.42 19.97
N ARG A 481 -7.07 -45.49 19.86
CA ARG A 481 -6.05 -45.23 20.88
C ARG A 481 -6.10 -43.80 21.39
N HIS A 482 -5.79 -43.59 22.67
CA HIS A 482 -5.73 -42.26 23.24
C HIS A 482 -4.31 -41.67 23.13
N LEU A 483 -4.17 -40.51 22.48
CA LEU A 483 -2.88 -39.84 22.29
C LEU A 483 -2.52 -38.98 23.52
N ALA A 484 -1.82 -39.59 24.47
CA ALA A 484 -1.32 -38.93 25.67
C ALA A 484 0.14 -38.44 25.50
N GLU A 485 0.34 -37.34 24.76
CA GLU A 485 1.64 -36.64 24.67
C GLU A 485 1.62 -35.29 25.40
N PRO A 486 2.75 -34.83 26.01
CA PRO A 486 2.75 -33.63 26.85
C PRO A 486 2.56 -32.29 26.12
N GLU A 487 2.75 -32.26 24.81
CA GLU A 487 2.72 -31.04 23.98
C GLU A 487 1.55 -31.02 22.97
N ALA A 488 0.67 -32.02 23.02
CA ALA A 488 -0.54 -32.11 22.20
C ALA A 488 -1.77 -31.51 22.91
N PRO A 489 -2.76 -30.96 22.17
CA PRO A 489 -4.04 -30.57 22.78
C PRO A 489 -4.73 -31.80 23.38
N ALA A 490 -5.27 -31.66 24.60
CA ALA A 490 -5.74 -32.79 25.38
C ALA A 490 -6.96 -33.50 24.75
N GLY A 491 -6.94 -34.84 24.71
CA GLY A 491 -8.07 -35.68 24.33
C GLY A 491 -8.11 -36.17 22.88
N LEU A 492 -7.01 -36.06 22.12
CA LEU A 492 -6.96 -36.61 20.76
C LEU A 492 -7.01 -38.14 20.73
N LEU A 493 -7.74 -38.69 19.74
CA LEU A 493 -7.85 -40.12 19.50
C LEU A 493 -7.30 -40.50 18.12
N LEU A 494 -6.67 -41.67 18.03
CA LEU A 494 -6.17 -42.27 16.78
C LEU A 494 -6.97 -43.53 16.46
N VAL A 495 -7.71 -43.53 15.36
CA VAL A 495 -8.48 -44.67 14.83
C VAL A 495 -7.68 -45.36 13.72
N ILE A 496 -7.49 -46.67 13.80
CA ILE A 496 -6.71 -47.49 12.86
C ILE A 496 -7.60 -48.61 12.30
N PHE A 497 -7.47 -48.88 10.99
CA PHE A 497 -8.26 -49.87 10.26
C PHE A 497 -7.37 -50.97 9.66
N GLU A 498 -7.62 -52.24 9.99
CA GLU A 498 -6.86 -53.41 9.48
C GLU A 498 -7.79 -54.43 8.80
N ASP A 499 -7.51 -54.81 7.54
CA ASP A 499 -8.26 -55.84 6.78
C ASP A 499 -7.91 -57.26 7.31
N VAL A 500 -8.91 -58.07 7.68
CA VAL A 500 -8.76 -59.44 8.21
C VAL A 500 -9.39 -60.49 7.27
N PRO A 501 -8.67 -61.55 6.85
CA PRO A 501 -9.19 -62.55 5.92
C PRO A 501 -10.26 -63.49 6.52
N LEU A 502 -11.32 -63.76 5.76
CA LEU A 502 -12.45 -64.61 6.18
C LEU A 502 -12.08 -66.10 6.31
N PRO A 503 -12.47 -66.79 7.41
CA PRO A 503 -12.37 -68.24 7.52
C PRO A 503 -13.46 -68.96 6.72
N ARG A 504 -13.09 -69.96 5.91
CA ARG A 504 -14.02 -70.76 5.08
C ARG A 504 -14.81 -71.77 5.92
N LYS A 505 -16.10 -71.99 5.59
CA LYS A 505 -16.98 -73.04 6.18
C LYS A 505 -17.53 -74.02 5.11
N PRO A 506 -17.92 -75.25 5.49
CA PRO A 506 -18.39 -76.31 4.57
C PRO A 506 -19.92 -76.32 4.32
N ARG A 507 -20.41 -77.24 3.45
CA ARG A 507 -21.76 -77.21 2.84
C ARG A 507 -22.78 -78.25 3.36
N GLY A 508 -24.07 -77.86 3.32
CA GLY A 508 -25.33 -78.64 3.44
C GLY A 508 -26.53 -77.68 3.21
N GLY A 509 -27.80 -78.06 2.99
CA GLY A 509 -28.49 -79.36 2.83
C GLY A 509 -29.82 -79.18 2.07
N LYS A 510 -30.84 -80.04 2.24
CA LYS A 510 -32.21 -79.89 1.65
C LYS A 510 -33.33 -80.57 2.48
N GLY A 511 -34.59 -80.14 2.32
CA GLY A 511 -35.81 -80.85 2.77
C GLY A 511 -37.13 -80.07 2.47
N ALA A 512 -38.26 -80.76 2.20
CA ALA A 512 -39.60 -80.18 1.91
C ALA A 512 -40.75 -81.23 2.02
N SER A 513 -42.04 -80.83 2.09
CA SER A 513 -43.23 -81.72 1.99
C SER A 513 -44.57 -80.98 1.66
N ALA A 514 -45.71 -81.71 1.50
CA ALA A 514 -46.97 -81.23 0.86
C ALA A 514 -48.32 -81.76 1.48
N LEU A 515 -49.46 -81.55 0.78
CA LEU A 515 -50.88 -81.68 1.24
C LEU A 515 -51.64 -82.99 0.84
N ALA A 516 -52.91 -83.15 1.30
CA ALA A 516 -53.88 -84.21 0.94
C ALA A 516 -55.38 -83.74 0.91
N PRO A 517 -56.37 -84.49 0.34
CA PRO A 517 -57.69 -83.97 -0.12
C PRO A 517 -59.00 -84.67 0.44
N PRO A 518 -60.23 -84.24 0.04
CA PRO A 518 -61.55 -84.74 0.52
C PRO A 518 -62.51 -85.37 -0.57
N ASP A 519 -63.74 -85.77 -0.17
CA ASP A 519 -64.76 -86.54 -0.95
C ASP A 519 -66.20 -85.90 -0.90
N PRO A 520 -67.30 -86.43 -1.53
CA PRO A 520 -68.37 -85.59 -2.12
C PRO A 520 -69.82 -85.80 -1.63
N ALA A 521 -70.64 -84.73 -1.72
CA ALA A 521 -72.11 -84.77 -1.56
C ALA A 521 -72.81 -83.60 -2.30
N ARG A 522 -72.66 -83.51 -3.64
CA ARG A 522 -72.93 -82.27 -4.39
C ARG A 522 -74.36 -82.03 -4.89
N ASP A 523 -75.04 -83.05 -5.40
CA ASP A 523 -75.97 -82.78 -6.53
C ASP A 523 -77.27 -82.07 -6.15
N ALA A 524 -77.75 -82.18 -4.91
CA ALA A 524 -78.91 -81.39 -4.44
C ALA A 524 -78.54 -79.93 -4.06
N ALA A 525 -77.27 -79.66 -3.79
CA ALA A 525 -76.78 -78.29 -3.57
C ALA A 525 -76.52 -77.55 -4.89
N LEU A 526 -76.27 -78.26 -6.00
CA LEU A 526 -75.93 -77.65 -7.29
C LEU A 526 -77.01 -76.67 -7.81
N ASP A 527 -78.31 -77.01 -7.74
CA ASP A 527 -79.38 -76.14 -8.27
C ASP A 527 -79.59 -74.84 -7.48
N THR A 528 -79.23 -74.82 -6.20
CA THR A 528 -79.23 -73.59 -5.38
C THR A 528 -77.94 -72.81 -5.61
N LEU A 529 -76.81 -73.52 -5.62
CA LEU A 529 -75.49 -72.98 -5.90
C LEU A 529 -75.36 -72.40 -7.31
N ASP A 530 -76.07 -72.91 -8.33
CA ASP A 530 -75.97 -72.39 -9.70
C ASP A 530 -76.71 -71.07 -9.88
N ARG A 531 -77.86 -70.87 -9.20
CA ARG A 531 -78.53 -69.55 -9.15
C ARG A 531 -77.71 -68.55 -8.36
N GLU A 532 -77.08 -68.99 -7.26
CA GLU A 532 -76.13 -68.17 -6.50
C GLU A 532 -74.85 -67.87 -7.31
N LEU A 533 -74.37 -68.81 -8.12
CA LEU A 533 -73.30 -68.61 -9.10
C LEU A 533 -73.67 -67.62 -10.20
N GLN A 534 -74.92 -67.62 -10.69
CA GLN A 534 -75.36 -66.64 -11.69
C GLN A 534 -75.43 -65.22 -11.10
N HIS A 535 -75.96 -65.07 -9.88
CA HIS A 535 -75.98 -63.77 -9.17
C HIS A 535 -74.57 -63.30 -8.75
N THR A 536 -73.71 -64.21 -8.29
CA THR A 536 -72.32 -63.87 -7.95
C THR A 536 -71.46 -63.64 -9.19
N ARG A 537 -71.70 -64.33 -10.33
CA ARG A 537 -71.09 -64.01 -11.63
C ARG A 537 -71.45 -62.61 -12.10
N PHE A 538 -72.74 -62.23 -12.02
CA PHE A 538 -73.16 -60.88 -12.39
C PHE A 538 -72.47 -59.82 -11.51
N ARG A 539 -72.47 -60.02 -10.18
CA ARG A 539 -71.74 -59.14 -9.25
C ARG A 539 -70.23 -59.10 -9.53
N LEU A 540 -69.60 -60.26 -9.75
CA LEU A 540 -68.18 -60.35 -10.08
C LEU A 540 -67.87 -59.58 -11.36
N GLN A 541 -68.71 -59.72 -12.39
CA GLN A 541 -68.54 -58.98 -13.63
C GLN A 541 -68.68 -57.46 -13.42
N THR A 542 -69.69 -56.99 -12.69
CA THR A 542 -69.77 -55.55 -12.35
C THR A 542 -68.56 -55.08 -11.55
N THR A 543 -68.07 -55.86 -10.55
CA THR A 543 -66.85 -55.48 -9.82
C THR A 543 -65.56 -55.61 -10.63
N ILE A 544 -65.57 -56.36 -11.74
CA ILE A 544 -64.46 -56.40 -12.70
C ILE A 544 -64.53 -55.15 -13.57
N GLU A 545 -65.71 -54.79 -14.09
CA GLU A 545 -65.93 -53.56 -14.86
C GLU A 545 -65.60 -52.30 -14.03
N ASP A 546 -66.02 -52.23 -12.76
CA ASP A 546 -65.65 -51.18 -11.80
C ASP A 546 -64.12 -51.15 -11.53
N MET A 547 -63.49 -52.32 -11.40
CA MET A 547 -62.05 -52.43 -11.11
C MET A 547 -61.19 -52.11 -12.34
N GLU A 548 -61.60 -52.53 -13.54
CA GLU A 548 -60.96 -52.17 -14.81
C GLU A 548 -61.03 -50.66 -15.05
N ALA A 549 -62.18 -50.02 -14.79
CA ALA A 549 -62.30 -48.56 -14.81
C ALA A 549 -61.35 -47.88 -13.81
N SER A 550 -61.26 -48.40 -12.56
CA SER A 550 -60.33 -47.86 -11.56
C SER A 550 -58.84 -48.07 -11.93
N LEU A 551 -58.51 -49.12 -12.66
CA LEU A 551 -57.16 -49.38 -13.17
C LEU A 551 -56.82 -48.48 -14.35
N GLU A 552 -57.79 -48.15 -15.21
CA GLU A 552 -57.61 -47.19 -16.31
C GLU A 552 -57.45 -45.75 -15.78
N GLU A 553 -58.20 -45.35 -14.73
CA GLU A 553 -58.01 -44.08 -14.01
C GLU A 553 -56.68 -44.02 -13.24
N LEU A 554 -56.25 -45.12 -12.61
CA LEU A 554 -54.93 -45.21 -11.98
C LEU A 554 -53.78 -45.17 -13.01
N ASN A 555 -53.96 -45.76 -14.19
CA ASN A 555 -52.96 -45.69 -15.25
C ASN A 555 -52.85 -44.27 -15.83
N SER A 556 -53.97 -43.59 -16.11
CA SER A 556 -53.94 -42.24 -16.66
C SER A 556 -53.35 -41.21 -15.68
N THR A 557 -53.70 -41.30 -14.39
CA THR A 557 -53.07 -40.46 -13.36
C THR A 557 -51.58 -40.78 -13.15
N ASN A 558 -51.16 -42.02 -13.37
CA ASN A 558 -49.74 -42.40 -13.35
C ASN A 558 -48.97 -41.91 -14.59
N GLU A 559 -49.59 -41.88 -15.78
CA GLU A 559 -49.03 -41.27 -16.99
C GLU A 559 -48.91 -39.74 -16.84
N GLU A 560 -49.90 -39.07 -16.25
CA GLU A 560 -49.85 -37.63 -15.94
C GLU A 560 -48.76 -37.30 -14.90
N LEU A 561 -48.63 -38.12 -13.85
CA LEU A 561 -47.54 -38.01 -12.87
C LEU A 561 -46.16 -38.30 -13.49
N GLN A 562 -46.06 -39.20 -14.46
CA GLN A 562 -44.81 -39.42 -15.18
C GLN A 562 -44.47 -38.22 -16.09
N SER A 563 -45.43 -37.71 -16.86
CA SER A 563 -45.22 -36.56 -17.75
C SER A 563 -44.84 -35.29 -17.00
N THR A 564 -45.45 -35.03 -15.83
CA THR A 564 -45.07 -33.89 -14.98
C THR A 564 -43.71 -34.06 -14.32
N ASN A 565 -43.30 -35.30 -14.01
CA ASN A 565 -41.94 -35.60 -13.53
C ASN A 565 -40.88 -35.43 -14.63
N GLU A 566 -41.19 -35.78 -15.88
CA GLU A 566 -40.33 -35.53 -17.05
C GLU A 566 -40.20 -34.02 -17.34
N GLU A 567 -41.29 -33.25 -17.25
CA GLU A 567 -41.26 -31.78 -17.36
C GLU A 567 -40.43 -31.13 -16.23
N LEU A 568 -40.61 -31.57 -14.97
CA LEU A 568 -39.80 -31.12 -13.84
C LEU A 568 -38.31 -31.47 -13.99
N GLN A 569 -37.98 -32.61 -14.60
CA GLN A 569 -36.59 -32.95 -14.92
C GLN A 569 -36.02 -32.03 -15.99
N SER A 570 -36.77 -31.73 -17.06
CA SER A 570 -36.34 -30.80 -18.11
C SER A 570 -36.11 -29.38 -17.57
N ILE A 571 -37.00 -28.88 -16.69
CA ILE A 571 -36.84 -27.58 -16.02
C ILE A 571 -35.61 -27.57 -15.11
N ASN A 572 -35.30 -28.69 -14.44
CA ASN A 572 -34.12 -28.81 -13.58
C ASN A 572 -32.81 -28.89 -14.40
N GLU A 573 -32.83 -29.50 -15.58
CA GLU A 573 -31.71 -29.46 -16.53
C GLU A 573 -31.49 -28.04 -17.08
N GLU A 574 -32.55 -27.32 -17.45
CA GLU A 574 -32.46 -25.91 -17.88
C GLU A 574 -31.98 -24.98 -16.75
N ALA A 575 -32.38 -25.24 -15.51
CA ALA A 575 -31.88 -24.51 -14.34
C ALA A 575 -30.39 -24.81 -14.07
N MET A 576 -29.93 -26.03 -14.33
CA MET A 576 -28.53 -26.42 -14.22
C MET A 576 -27.66 -25.79 -15.30
N THR A 577 -28.09 -25.76 -16.57
CA THR A 577 -27.33 -25.11 -17.65
C THR A 577 -27.23 -23.60 -17.45
N ASN A 578 -28.32 -22.92 -17.10
CA ASN A 578 -28.30 -21.49 -16.76
C ASN A 578 -27.34 -21.18 -15.59
N LYS A 579 -27.24 -22.08 -14.62
CA LYS A 579 -26.30 -21.98 -13.49
C LYS A 579 -24.85 -22.18 -13.94
N GLU A 580 -24.57 -23.12 -14.83
CA GLU A 580 -23.23 -23.34 -15.39
C GLU A 580 -22.78 -22.16 -16.27
N GLU A 581 -23.67 -21.58 -17.08
CA GLU A 581 -23.39 -20.34 -17.82
C GLU A 581 -23.09 -19.16 -16.88
N MET A 582 -23.89 -18.96 -15.82
CA MET A 582 -23.62 -17.94 -14.81
C MET A 582 -22.28 -18.11 -14.09
N LEU A 583 -21.88 -19.35 -13.79
CA LEU A 583 -20.57 -19.65 -13.21
C LEU A 583 -19.43 -19.33 -14.20
N SER A 584 -19.57 -19.73 -15.46
CA SER A 584 -18.61 -19.45 -16.54
C SER A 584 -18.43 -17.94 -16.79
N ILE A 585 -19.53 -17.17 -16.82
CA ILE A 585 -19.49 -15.70 -16.94
C ILE A 585 -18.78 -15.08 -15.73
N ASN A 586 -19.01 -15.59 -14.52
CA ASN A 586 -18.36 -15.08 -13.31
C ASN A 586 -16.85 -15.39 -13.30
N GLU A 587 -16.43 -16.59 -13.71
CA GLU A 587 -15.00 -16.91 -13.89
C GLU A 587 -14.34 -16.00 -14.94
N ALA A 588 -15.01 -15.73 -16.06
CA ALA A 588 -14.52 -14.81 -17.08
C ALA A 588 -14.39 -13.36 -16.56
N LEU A 589 -15.35 -12.87 -15.76
CA LEU A 589 -15.30 -11.56 -15.11
C LEU A 589 -14.20 -11.47 -14.05
N LEU A 590 -13.96 -12.53 -13.27
CA LEU A 590 -12.87 -12.61 -12.31
C LEU A 590 -11.50 -12.57 -13.03
N HIS A 591 -11.35 -13.32 -14.13
CA HIS A 591 -10.15 -13.26 -14.97
C HIS A 591 -9.93 -11.88 -15.60
N LEU A 592 -10.99 -11.22 -16.09
CA LEU A 592 -10.89 -9.88 -16.67
C LEU A 592 -10.52 -8.83 -15.62
N ASN A 593 -11.12 -8.88 -14.43
CA ASN A 593 -10.77 -8.01 -13.31
C ASN A 593 -9.31 -8.22 -12.86
N ALA A 594 -8.82 -9.46 -12.81
CA ALA A 594 -7.42 -9.74 -12.50
C ALA A 594 -6.46 -9.12 -13.55
N GLN A 595 -6.81 -9.17 -14.84
CA GLN A 595 -6.04 -8.50 -15.90
C GLN A 595 -6.07 -6.97 -15.78
N TYR A 596 -7.23 -6.37 -15.44
CA TYR A 596 -7.32 -4.92 -15.19
C TYR A 596 -6.50 -4.48 -13.99
N LEU A 597 -6.51 -5.24 -12.89
CA LEU A 597 -5.70 -4.95 -11.71
C LEU A 597 -4.20 -5.01 -12.02
N ALA A 598 -3.73 -6.10 -12.63
CA ALA A 598 -2.32 -6.25 -13.03
C ALA A 598 -1.86 -5.14 -14.00
N LYS A 599 -2.71 -4.72 -14.93
CA LYS A 599 -2.41 -3.62 -15.85
C LYS A 599 -2.48 -2.23 -15.20
N THR A 600 -3.22 -2.09 -14.11
CA THR A 600 -3.21 -0.87 -13.29
C THR A 600 -1.93 -0.81 -12.46
N GLU A 601 -1.51 -1.94 -11.89
CA GLU A 601 -0.26 -2.10 -11.15
C GLU A 601 0.96 -1.76 -12.03
N GLU A 602 1.04 -2.33 -13.23
CA GLU A 602 2.05 -2.00 -14.27
C GLU A 602 2.12 -0.49 -14.57
N MET A 603 0.96 0.18 -14.66
CA MET A 603 0.89 1.62 -14.92
C MET A 603 1.33 2.46 -13.72
N THR A 604 1.06 2.01 -12.48
CA THR A 604 1.62 2.67 -11.28
C THR A 604 3.12 2.48 -11.16
N ASP A 605 3.66 1.31 -11.49
CA ASP A 605 5.11 1.06 -11.46
C ASP A 605 5.84 1.93 -12.50
N VAL A 606 5.35 1.96 -13.74
CA VAL A 606 5.90 2.87 -14.78
C VAL A 606 5.76 4.34 -14.37
N ALA A 607 4.68 4.74 -13.70
CA ALA A 607 4.52 6.10 -13.18
C ALA A 607 5.49 6.41 -12.02
N ASN A 608 5.76 5.45 -11.15
CA ASN A 608 6.74 5.54 -10.07
C ASN A 608 8.17 5.62 -10.63
N ASP A 609 8.53 4.81 -11.62
CA ASP A 609 9.83 4.86 -12.29
C ASP A 609 10.04 6.19 -13.01
N ILE A 610 9.04 6.69 -13.74
CA ILE A 610 9.10 8.02 -14.36
C ILE A 610 9.29 9.12 -13.30
N LYS A 611 8.63 9.00 -12.14
CA LYS A 611 8.82 9.95 -11.04
C LYS A 611 10.24 9.85 -10.46
N ASN A 612 10.69 8.64 -10.13
CA ASN A 612 12.01 8.39 -9.55
C ASN A 612 13.13 8.87 -10.48
N LEU A 613 13.01 8.64 -11.79
CA LEU A 613 13.96 9.13 -12.80
C LEU A 613 13.97 10.66 -12.87
N LEU A 614 12.81 11.31 -12.82
CA LEU A 614 12.74 12.77 -12.82
C LEU A 614 13.33 13.37 -11.53
N ASP A 615 12.92 12.86 -10.36
CA ASP A 615 13.39 13.30 -9.05
C ASP A 615 14.91 13.06 -8.87
N ALA A 616 15.47 12.00 -9.46
CA ALA A 616 16.90 11.66 -9.37
C ALA A 616 17.82 12.40 -10.36
N THR A 617 17.28 13.25 -11.26
CA THR A 617 18.13 14.00 -12.23
C THR A 617 18.65 15.34 -11.70
N ASP A 618 18.18 15.81 -10.54
CA ASP A 618 18.42 17.16 -10.00
C ASP A 618 18.02 18.32 -10.93
N ILE A 619 17.24 18.04 -11.98
CA ILE A 619 16.74 19.02 -12.95
C ILE A 619 15.38 19.53 -12.48
N GLY A 620 15.23 20.86 -12.41
CA GLY A 620 13.92 21.48 -12.22
C GLY A 620 13.07 21.31 -13.48
N VAL A 621 11.95 20.63 -13.40
CA VAL A 621 11.03 20.42 -14.54
C VAL A 621 9.62 20.83 -14.13
N ILE A 622 8.92 21.55 -15.01
CA ILE A 622 7.50 21.91 -14.86
C ILE A 622 6.74 21.47 -16.11
N PHE A 623 5.65 20.73 -15.93
CA PHE A 623 4.70 20.35 -16.99
C PHE A 623 3.48 21.27 -16.92
N LEU A 624 3.18 21.96 -18.01
CA LEU A 624 2.03 22.85 -18.19
C LEU A 624 1.07 22.28 -19.23
N ASP A 625 -0.20 22.67 -19.18
CA ASP A 625 -1.14 22.53 -20.30
C ASP A 625 -1.16 23.79 -21.21
N HIS A 626 -2.13 23.86 -22.12
CA HIS A 626 -2.36 25.01 -23.01
C HIS A 626 -2.76 26.28 -22.26
N ASP A 627 -3.44 26.16 -21.12
CA ASP A 627 -3.92 27.27 -20.29
C ASP A 627 -2.84 27.74 -19.28
N LEU A 628 -1.60 27.28 -19.47
CA LEU A 628 -0.43 27.54 -18.62
C LEU A 628 -0.59 27.03 -17.17
N ILE A 629 -1.45 26.02 -16.95
CA ILE A 629 -1.75 25.45 -15.64
C ILE A 629 -0.75 24.33 -15.31
N ILE A 630 -0.16 24.39 -14.13
CA ILE A 630 0.80 23.41 -13.62
C ILE A 630 0.11 22.05 -13.43
N LYS A 631 0.55 21.02 -14.17
CA LYS A 631 0.09 19.62 -14.04
C LYS A 631 1.00 18.77 -13.17
N ARG A 632 2.31 19.01 -13.22
CA ARG A 632 3.33 18.28 -12.45
C ARG A 632 4.63 19.09 -12.42
N PHE A 633 5.44 18.95 -11.38
CA PHE A 633 6.81 19.47 -11.33
C PHE A 633 7.72 18.52 -10.54
N THR A 634 9.05 18.68 -10.66
CA THR A 634 10.05 17.96 -9.82
C THR A 634 10.40 18.75 -8.57
N PRO A 635 10.69 18.10 -7.41
CA PRO A 635 11.07 18.79 -6.18
C PRO A 635 12.26 19.75 -6.34
N SER A 636 13.18 19.46 -7.27
CA SER A 636 14.34 20.28 -7.61
C SER A 636 13.99 21.68 -8.17
N ILE A 637 12.72 21.95 -8.49
CA ILE A 637 12.27 23.31 -8.83
C ILE A 637 12.17 24.23 -7.60
N THR A 638 11.96 23.68 -6.40
CA THR A 638 11.58 24.44 -5.19
C THR A 638 12.53 25.61 -4.83
N PRO A 639 13.87 25.50 -5.02
CA PRO A 639 14.80 26.63 -4.80
C PRO A 639 14.68 27.75 -5.84
N ILE A 640 14.16 27.46 -7.03
CA ILE A 640 14.03 28.36 -8.17
C ILE A 640 12.66 29.04 -8.16
N ILE A 641 11.61 28.25 -7.93
CA ILE A 641 10.22 28.68 -7.75
C ILE A 641 9.66 27.88 -6.56
N PRO A 642 9.22 28.52 -5.47
CA PRO A 642 8.74 27.83 -4.25
C PRO A 642 7.32 27.27 -4.45
N LEU A 643 7.21 26.23 -5.29
CA LEU A 643 5.97 25.51 -5.56
C LEU A 643 5.72 24.44 -4.49
N LEU A 644 4.50 24.42 -3.95
CA LEU A 644 3.99 23.37 -3.07
C LEU A 644 3.22 22.33 -3.89
N SER A 645 3.08 21.11 -3.38
CA SER A 645 2.27 20.07 -4.04
C SER A 645 0.80 20.48 -4.22
N THR A 646 0.32 21.44 -3.44
CA THR A 646 -1.01 22.08 -3.54
C THR A 646 -1.13 23.12 -4.66
N ASP A 647 -0.04 23.46 -5.36
CA ASP A 647 -0.05 24.41 -6.48
C ASP A 647 -0.27 23.73 -7.85
N ILE A 648 -0.33 22.40 -7.87
CA ILE A 648 -0.84 21.65 -9.03
C ILE A 648 -2.30 22.06 -9.27
N GLY A 649 -2.61 22.45 -10.51
CA GLY A 649 -3.89 23.05 -10.88
C GLY A 649 -3.93 24.59 -10.86
N ARG A 650 -2.82 25.28 -10.53
CA ARG A 650 -2.71 26.75 -10.61
C ARG A 650 -1.95 27.21 -11.87
N PRO A 651 -2.26 28.40 -12.43
CA PRO A 651 -1.48 29.01 -13.51
C PRO A 651 -0.05 29.35 -13.08
N ILE A 652 0.96 29.10 -13.93
CA ILE A 652 2.36 29.45 -13.64
C ILE A 652 2.58 30.97 -13.50
N THR A 653 1.72 31.78 -14.12
CA THR A 653 1.74 33.26 -14.05
C THR A 653 1.68 33.79 -12.62
N HIS A 654 1.02 33.08 -11.70
CA HIS A 654 0.95 33.47 -10.29
C HIS A 654 2.31 33.38 -9.56
N PHE A 655 3.26 32.61 -10.11
CA PHE A 655 4.58 32.40 -9.51
C PHE A 655 5.71 33.11 -10.27
N ALA A 656 5.41 33.68 -11.45
CA ALA A 656 6.37 34.38 -12.30
C ALA A 656 7.06 35.56 -11.60
N ALA A 657 6.36 36.24 -10.66
CA ALA A 657 6.89 37.35 -9.88
C ALA A 657 8.09 37.00 -8.97
N THR A 658 8.34 35.70 -8.71
CA THR A 658 9.51 35.24 -7.94
C THR A 658 10.79 35.21 -8.80
N LEU A 659 10.65 35.14 -10.12
CA LEU A 659 11.76 35.09 -11.06
C LEU A 659 12.17 36.51 -11.49
N ARG A 660 13.47 36.74 -11.70
CA ARG A 660 13.97 37.90 -12.45
C ARG A 660 13.80 37.72 -13.96
N TYR A 661 12.63 37.25 -14.38
CA TYR A 661 12.35 36.84 -15.76
C TYR A 661 10.88 37.08 -16.13
N GLU A 662 10.56 38.33 -16.43
CA GLU A 662 9.19 38.82 -16.68
C GLU A 662 8.56 38.20 -17.95
N GLY A 663 9.36 37.62 -18.86
CA GLY A 663 8.91 37.06 -20.14
C GLY A 663 8.30 35.67 -20.11
N LEU A 664 8.37 34.92 -18.99
CA LEU A 664 8.16 33.46 -18.98
C LEU A 664 6.87 33.00 -19.68
N ALA A 665 5.74 33.65 -19.41
CA ALA A 665 4.45 33.28 -20.00
C ALA A 665 4.38 33.56 -21.51
N ALA A 666 5.01 34.64 -21.98
CA ALA A 666 5.07 34.98 -23.40
C ALA A 666 5.97 34.02 -24.18
N ASP A 667 7.06 33.54 -23.57
CA ASP A 667 7.92 32.51 -24.17
C ASP A 667 7.21 31.16 -24.26
N VAL A 668 6.52 30.72 -23.19
CA VAL A 668 5.71 29.49 -23.25
C VAL A 668 4.63 29.60 -24.33
N GLN A 669 3.91 30.72 -24.41
CA GLN A 669 2.92 30.94 -25.46
C GLN A 669 3.57 30.89 -26.86
N THR A 670 4.75 31.51 -27.03
CA THR A 670 5.51 31.46 -28.30
C THR A 670 5.91 30.02 -28.67
N VAL A 671 6.24 29.17 -27.70
CA VAL A 671 6.53 27.74 -27.93
C VAL A 671 5.27 26.94 -28.29
N LEU A 672 4.12 27.27 -27.69
CA LEU A 672 2.83 26.65 -28.05
C LEU A 672 2.39 27.04 -29.47
N ASP A 673 2.46 28.34 -29.79
CA ASP A 673 2.00 28.90 -31.07
C ASP A 673 2.91 28.52 -32.26
N ARG A 674 4.24 28.46 -32.04
CA ARG A 674 5.23 28.24 -33.11
C ARG A 674 5.84 26.84 -33.12
N LEU A 675 5.68 26.07 -32.05
CA LEU A 675 6.28 24.73 -31.86
C LEU A 675 7.82 24.67 -31.93
N THR A 676 8.48 25.83 -31.95
CA THR A 676 9.94 25.98 -31.86
C THR A 676 10.36 26.10 -30.40
N PRO A 677 11.38 25.37 -29.93
CA PRO A 677 11.85 25.47 -28.54
C PRO A 677 12.52 26.82 -28.27
N VAL A 678 12.41 27.30 -27.03
CA VAL A 678 13.08 28.51 -26.54
C VAL A 678 14.14 28.13 -25.50
N GLU A 679 15.32 28.69 -25.62
CA GLU A 679 16.45 28.49 -24.70
C GLU A 679 17.02 29.85 -24.28
N THR A 680 17.26 30.05 -22.98
CA THR A 680 17.74 31.31 -22.41
C THR A 680 18.39 31.07 -21.04
N THR A 681 19.38 31.87 -20.64
CA THR A 681 19.96 31.83 -19.29
C THR A 681 19.35 32.90 -18.40
N MET A 682 18.93 32.54 -17.19
CA MET A 682 18.42 33.46 -16.17
C MET A 682 19.26 33.37 -14.87
N GLN A 683 19.21 34.43 -14.06
CA GLN A 683 19.78 34.47 -12.73
C GLN A 683 18.65 34.57 -11.69
N VAL A 684 18.64 33.68 -10.71
CA VAL A 684 17.66 33.71 -9.61
C VAL A 684 18.07 34.74 -8.53
N PRO A 685 17.16 35.16 -7.64
CA PRO A 685 17.49 36.12 -6.57
C PRO A 685 18.61 35.69 -5.61
N SER A 686 18.96 34.39 -5.52
CA SER A 686 20.12 33.89 -4.76
C SER A 686 21.47 34.22 -5.41
N GLY A 687 21.48 34.64 -6.68
CA GLY A 687 22.69 34.89 -7.48
C GLY A 687 23.11 33.72 -8.38
N GLU A 688 22.49 32.55 -8.24
CA GLU A 688 22.77 31.38 -9.07
C GLU A 688 22.23 31.52 -10.50
N TRP A 689 22.89 30.85 -11.45
CA TRP A 689 22.54 30.88 -12.86
C TRP A 689 21.91 29.56 -13.32
N TYR A 690 20.77 29.66 -14.00
CA TYR A 690 20.07 28.52 -14.58
C TYR A 690 19.87 28.72 -16.09
N ALA A 691 20.05 27.64 -16.86
CA ALA A 691 19.59 27.59 -18.25
C ALA A 691 18.15 27.09 -18.28
N LEU A 692 17.27 27.95 -18.80
CA LEU A 692 15.87 27.68 -19.09
C LEU A 692 15.77 27.08 -20.50
N ARG A 693 15.02 25.99 -20.63
CA ARG A 693 14.62 25.42 -21.92
C ARG A 693 13.13 25.09 -21.91
N ILE A 694 12.39 25.62 -22.87
CA ILE A 694 10.94 25.40 -23.02
C ILE A 694 10.71 24.59 -24.31
N VAL A 695 9.95 23.50 -24.21
CA VAL A 695 9.62 22.61 -25.35
C VAL A 695 8.11 22.28 -25.36
N PRO A 696 7.49 22.05 -26.53
CA PRO A 696 6.09 21.63 -26.59
C PRO A 696 5.92 20.19 -26.10
N TYR A 697 5.00 19.96 -25.16
CA TYR A 697 4.66 18.63 -24.65
C TYR A 697 3.71 17.93 -25.62
N ARG A 698 4.11 16.76 -26.15
CA ARG A 698 3.32 15.99 -27.12
C ARG A 698 2.91 14.62 -26.58
N THR A 699 1.71 14.16 -26.93
CA THR A 699 1.26 12.79 -26.69
C THR A 699 1.83 11.82 -27.73
N LEU A 700 1.59 10.51 -27.55
CA LEU A 700 1.94 9.48 -28.53
C LEU A 700 1.22 9.69 -29.88
N ASP A 701 0.00 10.22 -29.84
CA ASP A 701 -0.79 10.63 -31.02
C ASP A 701 -0.29 11.94 -31.67
N ASN A 702 0.89 12.43 -31.24
CA ASN A 702 1.54 13.66 -31.68
C ASN A 702 0.72 14.95 -31.43
N TYR A 703 -0.34 14.86 -30.63
CA TYR A 703 -1.14 16.01 -30.19
C TYR A 703 -0.33 16.82 -29.16
N ILE A 704 -0.20 18.13 -29.35
CA ILE A 704 0.35 19.02 -28.32
C ILE A 704 -0.66 19.08 -27.18
N ARG A 705 -0.19 18.92 -25.94
CA ARG A 705 -1.03 18.95 -24.72
C ARG A 705 -0.69 20.15 -23.82
N GLY A 706 0.32 20.92 -24.18
CA GLY A 706 0.90 22.01 -23.40
C GLY A 706 2.41 22.12 -23.61
N ALA A 707 3.15 22.51 -22.57
CA ALA A 707 4.59 22.72 -22.62
C ALA A 707 5.33 22.06 -21.45
N VAL A 708 6.61 21.75 -21.65
CA VAL A 708 7.55 21.39 -20.58
C VAL A 708 8.59 22.49 -20.47
N ILE A 709 8.80 22.97 -19.24
CA ILE A 709 9.88 23.91 -18.89
C ILE A 709 10.93 23.15 -18.10
N THR A 710 12.18 23.28 -18.50
CA THR A 710 13.35 22.63 -17.89
C THR A 710 14.33 23.69 -17.41
N PHE A 711 14.85 23.53 -16.19
CA PHE A 711 15.82 24.40 -15.55
C PHE A 711 17.05 23.57 -15.17
N THR A 712 18.21 23.88 -15.75
CA THR A 712 19.49 23.22 -15.42
C THR A 712 20.46 24.22 -14.80
N ALA A 713 21.13 23.83 -13.71
CA ALA A 713 22.10 24.69 -13.04
C ALA A 713 23.35 24.89 -13.92
N VAL A 714 23.70 26.16 -14.19
CA VAL A 714 24.87 26.53 -15.00
C VAL A 714 25.82 27.50 -14.29
N THR A 715 25.61 27.79 -12.99
CA THR A 715 26.44 28.67 -12.16
C THR A 715 27.95 28.37 -12.29
N ALA A 716 28.35 27.10 -12.17
CA ALA A 716 29.76 26.71 -12.33
C ALA A 716 30.28 26.96 -13.75
N ARG A 717 29.47 26.72 -14.79
CA ARG A 717 29.83 27.03 -16.19
C ARG A 717 30.00 28.53 -16.38
N LYS A 718 29.12 29.34 -15.77
CA LYS A 718 29.16 30.80 -15.85
C LYS A 718 30.38 31.39 -15.15
N HIS A 719 30.74 30.93 -13.95
CA HIS A 719 31.97 31.38 -13.30
C HIS A 719 33.24 30.98 -14.05
N CYS A 720 33.30 29.79 -14.67
CA CYS A 720 34.43 29.43 -15.55
C CYS A 720 34.48 30.27 -16.84
N GLU A 721 33.33 30.72 -17.36
CA GLU A 721 33.22 31.61 -18.52
C GLU A 721 33.70 33.03 -18.14
N GLU A 722 33.27 33.56 -17.00
CA GLU A 722 33.70 34.83 -16.41
C GLU A 722 35.22 34.84 -16.09
N GLU A 723 35.73 33.81 -15.40
CA GLU A 723 37.15 33.68 -15.07
C GLU A 723 38.02 33.55 -16.32
N LEU A 724 37.54 32.86 -17.36
CA LEU A 724 38.23 32.77 -18.65
C LEU A 724 38.27 34.13 -19.36
N GLU A 725 37.16 34.88 -19.37
CA GLU A 725 37.15 36.25 -19.91
C GLU A 725 38.07 37.21 -19.13
N GLU A 726 38.16 37.09 -17.81
CA GLU A 726 39.13 37.86 -17.01
C GLU A 726 40.58 37.45 -17.31
N ARG A 727 40.88 36.14 -17.37
CA ARG A 727 42.20 35.62 -17.74
C ARG A 727 42.62 36.05 -19.15
N ILE A 728 41.70 36.07 -20.11
CA ILE A 728 41.94 36.59 -21.48
C ILE A 728 42.26 38.08 -21.42
N ARG A 729 41.38 38.92 -20.84
CA ARG A 729 41.60 40.37 -20.71
C ARG A 729 42.89 40.73 -19.99
N PHE A 730 43.25 39.97 -18.94
CA PHE A 730 44.52 40.11 -18.24
C PHE A 730 45.71 39.73 -19.13
N THR A 731 45.61 38.63 -19.89
CA THR A 731 46.64 38.19 -20.83
C THR A 731 46.86 39.21 -21.96
N ASP A 732 45.79 39.74 -22.55
CA ASP A 732 45.86 40.80 -23.58
C ASP A 732 46.53 42.06 -23.02
N THR A 733 46.20 42.43 -21.78
CA THR A 733 46.81 43.57 -21.07
C THR A 733 48.30 43.35 -20.82
N LEU A 734 48.72 42.14 -20.43
CA LEU A 734 50.14 41.79 -20.30
C LEU A 734 50.86 41.81 -21.66
N GLN A 735 50.27 41.26 -22.71
CA GLN A 735 50.83 41.27 -24.07
C GLN A 735 51.04 42.69 -24.61
N ALA A 736 50.12 43.62 -24.30
CA ALA A 736 50.24 45.02 -24.64
C ALA A 736 51.28 45.77 -23.79
N ALA A 737 51.61 45.27 -22.59
CA ALA A 737 52.62 45.85 -21.70
C ALA A 737 54.07 45.43 -22.06
N VAL A 738 54.27 44.28 -22.71
CA VAL A 738 55.60 43.82 -23.16
C VAL A 738 56.12 44.72 -24.28
N ARG A 739 57.20 45.47 -23.98
CA ARG A 739 57.84 46.42 -24.91
C ARG A 739 58.89 45.79 -25.82
N GLU A 740 59.37 44.60 -25.48
CA GLU A 740 60.31 43.82 -26.30
C GLU A 740 59.56 43.21 -27.50
N PRO A 741 60.10 43.27 -28.73
CA PRO A 741 59.48 42.63 -29.89
C PRO A 741 59.48 41.10 -29.75
N VAL A 742 58.30 40.48 -29.67
CA VAL A 742 58.12 39.03 -29.50
C VAL A 742 57.11 38.47 -30.51
N VAL A 743 57.48 37.35 -31.13
CA VAL A 743 56.66 36.56 -32.06
C VAL A 743 56.70 35.08 -31.67
N VAL A 744 55.61 34.35 -31.92
CA VAL A 744 55.51 32.91 -31.70
C VAL A 744 55.15 32.22 -33.01
N PHE A 745 55.87 31.16 -33.33
CA PHE A 745 55.65 30.31 -34.50
C PHE A 745 54.98 28.97 -34.14
N ASP A 746 54.18 28.45 -35.06
CA ASP A 746 53.71 27.07 -35.07
C ASP A 746 54.72 26.11 -35.71
N ALA A 747 54.35 24.83 -35.81
CA ALA A 747 55.18 23.76 -36.38
C ALA A 747 55.52 23.97 -37.87
N ASP A 748 54.69 24.70 -38.62
CA ASP A 748 54.91 25.01 -40.05
C ASP A 748 55.74 26.30 -40.25
N LEU A 749 56.31 26.86 -39.17
CA LEU A 749 56.98 28.16 -39.14
C LEU A 749 56.08 29.32 -39.61
N ARG A 750 54.78 29.25 -39.31
CA ARG A 750 53.84 30.38 -39.48
C ARG A 750 53.68 31.12 -38.16
N VAL A 751 53.42 32.43 -38.22
CA VAL A 751 53.14 33.22 -37.03
C VAL A 751 51.83 32.75 -36.40
N TYR A 752 51.92 32.20 -35.21
CA TYR A 752 50.78 31.91 -34.34
C TYR A 752 50.34 33.17 -33.57
N PHE A 753 51.31 33.99 -33.13
CA PHE A 753 51.07 35.22 -32.39
C PHE A 753 52.22 36.22 -32.61
N ALA A 754 51.93 37.52 -32.62
CA ALA A 754 52.93 38.59 -32.62
C ALA A 754 52.45 39.73 -31.70
N ASN A 755 53.33 40.22 -30.82
CA ASN A 755 52.97 41.35 -29.95
C ASN A 755 53.05 42.70 -30.69
N ARG A 756 52.57 43.76 -30.04
CA ARG A 756 52.53 45.11 -30.61
C ARG A 756 53.93 45.60 -31.03
N ALA A 757 54.94 45.41 -30.17
CA ALA A 757 56.31 45.80 -30.44
C ALA A 757 56.94 45.10 -31.67
N PHE A 758 56.59 43.84 -31.94
CA PHE A 758 57.02 43.12 -33.14
C PHE A 758 56.31 43.63 -34.41
N ALA A 759 55.02 43.95 -34.33
CA ALA A 759 54.31 44.57 -35.43
C ALA A 759 54.85 45.97 -35.77
N ASP A 760 55.12 46.80 -34.76
CA ASP A 760 55.71 48.13 -34.93
C ASP A 760 57.16 48.07 -35.47
N LEU A 761 57.95 47.05 -35.07
CA LEU A 761 59.30 46.78 -35.62
C LEU A 761 59.25 46.42 -37.12
N LEU A 762 58.20 45.72 -37.57
CA LEU A 762 57.94 45.43 -38.99
C LEU A 762 57.19 46.56 -39.72
N ALA A 763 56.93 47.69 -39.06
CA ALA A 763 56.10 48.81 -39.55
C ALA A 763 54.66 48.40 -39.96
N VAL A 764 54.11 47.35 -39.37
CA VAL A 764 52.75 46.85 -39.62
C VAL A 764 51.80 47.40 -38.56
N ALA A 765 50.83 48.22 -38.99
CA ALA A 765 49.94 48.96 -38.08
C ALA A 765 49.01 48.09 -37.20
N ASP A 766 48.87 46.81 -37.50
CA ASP A 766 47.94 45.87 -36.85
C ASP A 766 48.59 44.46 -36.75
N PRO A 767 48.87 43.95 -35.53
CA PRO A 767 49.53 42.66 -35.34
C PRO A 767 48.71 41.47 -35.86
N ALA A 768 47.37 41.57 -35.92
CA ALA A 768 46.52 40.48 -36.40
C ALA A 768 46.82 40.10 -37.86
N LYS A 769 47.32 41.06 -38.66
CA LYS A 769 47.70 40.84 -40.08
C LYS A 769 48.97 40.02 -40.26
N LEU A 770 49.78 39.84 -39.20
CA LEU A 770 50.97 38.99 -39.23
C LEU A 770 50.63 37.51 -39.01
N VAL A 771 49.52 37.20 -38.32
CA VAL A 771 49.12 35.84 -37.97
C VAL A 771 48.85 35.01 -39.24
N GLY A 772 49.32 33.75 -39.24
CA GLY A 772 49.24 32.82 -40.37
C GLY A 772 50.31 33.02 -41.46
N GLN A 773 51.04 34.15 -41.47
CA GLN A 773 52.13 34.36 -42.43
C GLN A 773 53.32 33.43 -42.12
N PRO A 774 53.94 32.79 -43.14
CA PRO A 774 55.15 32.00 -42.95
C PRO A 774 56.36 32.90 -42.71
N LEU A 775 57.33 32.43 -41.91
CA LEU A 775 58.63 33.08 -41.65
C LEU A 775 59.33 33.60 -42.92
N ALA A 776 59.16 32.89 -44.05
CA ALA A 776 59.74 33.25 -45.34
C ALA A 776 59.18 34.55 -45.97
N GLN A 777 58.04 35.05 -45.50
CA GLN A 777 57.39 36.27 -46.01
C GLN A 777 57.47 37.45 -45.03
N LEU A 778 57.81 37.21 -43.76
CA LEU A 778 57.86 38.25 -42.73
C LEU A 778 58.85 39.37 -43.06
N GLY A 779 58.39 40.61 -42.92
CA GLY A 779 59.17 41.82 -43.23
C GLY A 779 59.59 41.97 -44.69
N GLY A 780 59.04 41.17 -45.63
CA GLY A 780 59.54 41.09 -47.01
C GLY A 780 60.60 40.01 -47.22
N GLY A 781 60.83 39.14 -46.24
CA GLY A 781 61.72 37.97 -46.34
C GLY A 781 63.07 38.10 -45.62
N PHE A 782 63.38 39.25 -45.01
CA PHE A 782 64.66 39.45 -44.28
C PHE A 782 64.88 38.47 -43.11
N TRP A 783 63.79 37.90 -42.57
CA TRP A 783 63.81 36.89 -41.51
C TRP A 783 63.99 35.44 -42.02
N ASN A 784 64.03 35.23 -43.34
CA ASN A 784 64.14 33.92 -43.99
C ASN A 784 65.57 33.32 -43.95
N GLN A 785 66.38 33.67 -42.96
CA GLN A 785 67.80 33.32 -42.91
C GLN A 785 68.01 31.86 -42.47
N PRO A 786 68.99 31.13 -43.05
CA PRO A 786 69.18 29.71 -42.76
C PRO A 786 69.50 29.44 -41.29
N ALA A 787 70.34 30.28 -40.67
CA ALA A 787 70.70 30.17 -39.25
C ALA A 787 69.47 30.32 -38.32
N LEU A 788 68.54 31.22 -38.63
CA LEU A 788 67.31 31.39 -37.85
C LEU A 788 66.34 30.22 -38.07
N ARG A 789 66.16 29.78 -39.32
CA ARG A 789 65.32 28.61 -39.64
C ARG A 789 65.80 27.36 -38.90
N GLU A 790 67.10 27.09 -38.91
CA GLU A 790 67.65 25.89 -38.26
C GLU A 790 67.40 25.90 -36.74
N GLN A 791 67.62 27.03 -36.06
CA GLN A 791 67.38 27.13 -34.62
C GLN A 791 65.90 27.06 -34.27
N LEU A 792 65.00 27.64 -35.07
CA LEU A 792 63.55 27.49 -34.89
C LEU A 792 63.08 26.04 -35.14
N GLN A 793 63.66 25.34 -36.11
CA GLN A 793 63.36 23.93 -36.35
C GLN A 793 63.84 23.02 -35.20
N ARG A 794 64.99 23.32 -34.59
CA ARG A 794 65.46 22.66 -33.36
C ARG A 794 64.52 22.90 -32.17
N LEU A 795 63.99 24.12 -32.02
CA LEU A 795 63.01 24.46 -30.98
C LEU A 795 61.63 23.78 -31.16
N LEU A 796 61.26 23.44 -32.39
CA LEU A 796 59.98 22.80 -32.73
C LEU A 796 60.05 21.26 -32.78
N ALA A 797 61.22 20.66 -32.59
CA ALA A 797 61.40 19.22 -32.65
C ALA A 797 60.62 18.47 -31.55
N PRO A 798 60.02 17.30 -31.86
CA PRO A 798 59.31 16.48 -30.87
C PRO A 798 60.28 15.88 -29.83
N ALA A 799 59.78 15.66 -28.62
CA ALA A 799 60.59 15.37 -27.44
C ALA A 799 61.20 13.95 -27.37
N ASP A 800 61.02 13.11 -28.40
CA ASP A 800 61.69 11.81 -28.52
C ASP A 800 63.18 11.95 -28.90
N ALA A 801 63.62 13.16 -29.29
CA ALA A 801 65.01 13.49 -29.54
C ALA A 801 65.71 14.03 -28.26
N ASP A 802 66.16 13.10 -27.42
CA ASP A 802 67.02 13.28 -26.22
C ASP A 802 66.36 14.01 -25.02
N PRO A 803 66.35 13.44 -23.79
CA PRO A 803 65.77 14.09 -22.60
C PRO A 803 66.55 15.31 -22.06
N ALA A 804 67.73 15.61 -22.62
CA ALA A 804 68.68 16.57 -22.08
C ALA A 804 68.38 18.04 -22.47
N GLU A 805 67.42 18.63 -21.76
CA GLU A 805 67.03 20.06 -21.75
C GLU A 805 66.39 20.62 -23.04
N PRO A 806 65.47 21.60 -22.93
CA PRO A 806 65.02 22.36 -24.08
C PRO A 806 66.16 23.26 -24.58
N VAL A 807 66.60 23.06 -25.84
CA VAL A 807 67.64 23.88 -26.50
C VAL A 807 67.11 25.29 -26.81
N ALA A 808 66.97 26.09 -25.77
CA ALA A 808 66.87 27.54 -25.84
C ALA A 808 68.15 28.11 -26.47
N PHE A 809 68.03 29.23 -27.18
CA PHE A 809 69.17 30.01 -27.61
C PHE A 809 69.01 31.46 -27.14
N ASP A 810 70.13 32.12 -26.89
CA ASP A 810 70.23 33.52 -26.51
C ASP A 810 71.28 34.22 -27.39
N GLN A 811 71.14 35.54 -27.59
CA GLN A 811 72.13 36.38 -28.29
C GLN A 811 72.52 35.92 -29.70
N LEU A 812 71.62 35.24 -30.44
CA LEU A 812 71.83 34.86 -31.85
C LEU A 812 71.92 36.13 -32.71
N PRO A 813 73.09 36.46 -33.31
CA PRO A 813 73.27 37.71 -34.04
C PRO A 813 72.87 37.55 -35.51
N LEU A 814 71.91 38.36 -35.95
CA LEU A 814 71.43 38.35 -37.34
C LEU A 814 71.45 39.78 -37.90
N THR A 815 72.07 39.96 -39.07
CA THR A 815 71.99 41.23 -39.80
C THR A 815 70.68 41.26 -40.58
N VAL A 816 69.84 42.25 -40.32
CA VAL A 816 68.57 42.46 -41.03
C VAL A 816 68.44 43.90 -41.50
N GLU A 817 67.85 44.09 -42.67
CA GLU A 817 67.38 45.39 -43.13
C GLU A 817 65.95 45.59 -42.59
N LEU A 818 65.76 46.61 -41.74
CA LEU A 818 64.45 46.96 -41.22
C LEU A 818 63.78 47.99 -42.14
N PRO A 819 62.44 47.99 -42.28
CA PRO A 819 61.75 48.89 -43.21
C PRO A 819 62.17 50.37 -43.05
N GLY A 820 62.77 50.92 -44.11
CA GLY A 820 63.24 52.31 -44.13
C GLY A 820 64.53 52.60 -43.35
N ARG A 821 65.36 51.59 -43.05
CA ARG A 821 66.62 51.75 -42.29
C ARG A 821 67.82 51.07 -42.99
N SER A 822 69.02 51.51 -42.60
CA SER A 822 70.29 50.82 -42.89
C SER A 822 70.31 49.39 -42.30
N PRO A 823 71.25 48.50 -42.69
CA PRO A 823 71.40 47.22 -42.03
C PRO A 823 71.65 47.38 -40.51
N HIS A 824 70.88 46.66 -39.71
CA HIS A 824 71.01 46.59 -38.26
C HIS A 824 71.44 45.17 -37.86
N ARG A 825 72.25 45.07 -36.81
CA ARG A 825 72.53 43.80 -36.15
C ARG A 825 71.49 43.61 -35.05
N VAL A 826 70.75 42.52 -35.11
CA VAL A 826 69.71 42.19 -34.14
C VAL A 826 70.15 40.96 -33.35
N LEU A 827 70.03 41.03 -32.02
CA LEU A 827 70.24 39.89 -31.13
C LEU A 827 68.88 39.23 -30.86
N LEU A 828 68.76 37.94 -31.17
CA LEU A 828 67.55 37.16 -30.94
C LEU A 828 67.75 36.11 -29.85
N TYR A 829 66.69 35.87 -29.09
CA TYR A 829 66.56 34.71 -28.21
C TYR A 829 65.36 33.86 -28.60
N GLY A 830 65.48 32.55 -28.38
CA GLY A 830 64.45 31.56 -28.69
C GLY A 830 64.11 30.69 -27.48
N ARG A 831 62.81 30.41 -27.28
CA ARG A 831 62.29 29.55 -26.20
C ARG A 831 61.16 28.65 -26.71
N PRO A 832 61.11 27.35 -26.36
CA PRO A 832 60.03 26.48 -26.80
C PRO A 832 58.81 26.61 -25.88
N LEU A 833 57.65 26.89 -26.46
CA LEU A 833 56.36 26.92 -25.78
C LEU A 833 55.69 25.55 -25.90
N ARG A 834 55.95 24.66 -24.94
CA ARG A 834 55.39 23.29 -24.91
C ARG A 834 54.00 23.31 -24.26
N HIS A 835 52.95 23.13 -25.07
CA HIS A 835 51.60 22.79 -24.61
C HIS A 835 51.18 21.43 -25.18
N GLN A 836 50.32 20.70 -24.47
CA GLN A 836 50.21 19.22 -24.50
C GLN A 836 49.95 18.54 -25.86
N THR A 837 49.61 19.27 -26.92
CA THR A 837 49.33 18.71 -28.26
C THR A 837 49.95 19.48 -29.44
N THR A 838 50.61 20.62 -29.22
CA THR A 838 51.26 21.39 -30.30
C THR A 838 52.59 22.00 -29.86
N GLY A 839 53.68 21.67 -30.56
CA GLY A 839 54.94 22.39 -30.43
C GLY A 839 54.85 23.80 -31.01
N ARG A 840 55.36 24.79 -30.29
CA ARG A 840 55.44 26.20 -30.71
C ARG A 840 56.77 26.80 -30.26
N ALA A 841 57.31 27.74 -31.02
CA ALA A 841 58.57 28.41 -30.71
C ALA A 841 58.37 29.91 -30.55
N LEU A 842 58.71 30.45 -29.37
CA LEU A 842 58.80 31.88 -29.12
C LEU A 842 60.16 32.39 -29.59
N LEU A 843 60.16 33.51 -30.30
CA LEU A 843 61.31 34.26 -30.75
C LEU A 843 61.17 35.71 -30.26
N GLY A 844 62.15 36.20 -29.52
CA GLY A 844 62.20 37.58 -29.04
C GLY A 844 63.43 38.34 -29.52
N VAL A 845 63.32 39.66 -29.56
CA VAL A 845 64.39 40.58 -29.93
C VAL A 845 64.96 41.23 -28.66
N GLU A 846 66.20 40.88 -28.32
CA GLU A 846 66.92 41.36 -27.13
C GLU A 846 67.53 42.76 -27.36
N ALA A 847 68.13 42.97 -28.54
CA ALA A 847 68.76 44.24 -28.91
C ALA A 847 68.73 44.49 -30.42
N VAL A 848 68.76 45.77 -30.81
CA VAL A 848 68.80 46.24 -32.20
C VAL A 848 69.90 47.28 -32.34
N GLU A 849 71.08 46.86 -32.76
CA GLU A 849 72.28 47.69 -32.94
C GLU A 849 72.36 48.24 -34.37
N LEU A 850 72.71 49.52 -34.52
CA LEU A 850 73.07 50.09 -35.82
C LEU A 850 74.47 49.60 -36.20
N ILE A 851 74.64 49.05 -37.40
CA ILE A 851 75.97 48.75 -37.93
C ILE A 851 76.60 50.07 -38.41
N PRO A 852 77.71 50.54 -37.82
CA PRO A 852 78.37 51.76 -38.28
C PRO A 852 78.99 51.53 -39.67
N ALA A 853 78.86 52.52 -40.56
CA ALA A 853 79.18 52.43 -41.98
C ALA A 853 80.69 52.39 -42.32
N THR A 854 81.51 51.80 -41.44
CA THR A 854 82.97 51.65 -41.58
C THR A 854 83.45 50.21 -41.37
N ALA A 855 82.53 49.24 -41.35
CA ALA A 855 82.82 47.80 -41.33
C ALA A 855 81.83 47.05 -42.22
N ALA A 856 82.15 46.99 -43.51
CA ALA A 856 81.48 46.24 -44.57
C ALA A 856 82.53 45.55 -45.46
#